data_AF-A0A855MC60-F1
#
_entry.id   AF-A0A855MC60-F1
#
_cell.length_a   1.000
_cell.length_b   1.000
_cell.length_c   1.000
_cell.angle_alpha   90.00
_cell.angle_beta   90.00
_cell.angle_gamma   90.00
#
_symmetry.space_group_name_H-M   'P 1'
#
loop_
_entity.id
_entity.type
_entity.pdbx_description
1 polymer ?
#
loop_
_entity_poly.entity_id
_entity_poly.type
_entity_poly.pdbx_seq_one_letter_code
_entity_poly.pdbx_strand_id
1 'polypeptide(L)'
;MFKFPPLSSKVPVLLHGADYNPDQWLDDPEVLEKDIEMMKQTQCNVMSVGIFSWSGIEPEEGRYEFGWLDGILDTLYANGIFVFLATPSGARPAWLSQKYPDVLRVGSNRVQALHGGRHNHCLSSPNYREKVKQINTQLAKRYSHHPAVIGWHISNEYSGECHCDTCRSTFQSWLKARYGTIDALNKAWWSTFWSHTYTDWSQLEPPSPIGEVSIHGLNLDWKRFNTSQVSDFCAAEIAPLKAENPSLPTTTNFMEYFYDYDYWQLAKVIDFVSWDSYPLWHNAEDDCTLGAYTAMYHDLMRTLKGGKPFYLMESTPSLTNWQPISKLKKPGMHILSSLQAVAHGSNSVQYFQWRKSRGSVEKFHGAVVDHVGHIDTRVGREVQELGDILNKLAPVAGSRVDAKVAIIFDWESRWAMDNAQGPRNAGLFYEKTVTEHYRTFWEQGVAVDIINADVDLSGYQLVIAPMLYMVRDGFAERVDAFVKQGGRFVTTYWSGIVNETDLCHQNGFPGPLRPIMGIWAEEIDGLYDHESNSISGLDGNEQRLVGPYQVTHLCELIHLEGARALATYDSDFYAGRPAVTVNDHGKGQAYYIASRNDLAFQRDFFTTLIQTLDLPRALPTDLPYGIVAHRRDDGESEFIFVQNYTATPQQIALPATYEEMTTGSTLSGLIDLSGYGCRILRRSLQ
;
A
#
# COMPACT_ATOMS: atom_id res chain seq x y z
N MET A 1 1.77 19.91 14.73
CA MET A 1 2.32 20.61 13.54
C MET A 1 1.26 20.50 12.45
N PHE A 2 0.71 21.61 11.96
CA PHE A 2 -0.44 21.62 11.05
C PHE A 2 -0.08 21.34 9.57
N LYS A 3 1.19 21.50 9.20
CA LYS A 3 1.72 21.21 7.85
C LYS A 3 3.05 20.47 7.95
N PHE A 4 3.24 19.41 7.17
CA PHE A 4 4.53 18.71 7.07
C PHE A 4 5.53 19.53 6.24
N PRO A 5 6.84 19.48 6.57
CA PRO A 5 7.84 20.12 5.73
C PRO A 5 7.87 19.46 4.34
N PRO A 6 8.18 20.23 3.27
CA PRO A 6 8.44 19.65 1.97
C PRO A 6 9.66 18.71 2.06
N LEU A 7 9.70 17.70 1.20
CA LEU A 7 10.82 16.73 1.17
C LEU A 7 12.16 17.41 0.92
N SER A 8 12.18 18.47 0.12
CA SER A 8 13.34 19.31 -0.13
C SER A 8 12.93 20.78 -0.16
N SER A 9 13.71 21.63 0.51
CA SER A 9 13.53 23.08 0.46
C SER A 9 13.79 23.69 -0.91
N LYS A 10 14.46 22.95 -1.82
CA LYS A 10 14.74 23.38 -3.19
C LYS A 10 13.51 23.37 -4.09
N VAL A 11 12.52 22.53 -3.76
CA VAL A 11 11.30 22.31 -4.54
C VAL A 11 10.09 22.11 -3.60
N PRO A 12 9.61 23.18 -2.95
CA PRO A 12 8.54 23.11 -1.96
C PRO A 12 7.14 23.06 -2.61
N VAL A 13 6.98 22.26 -3.66
CA VAL A 13 5.75 22.12 -4.46
C VAL A 13 5.42 20.64 -4.65
N LEU A 14 4.27 20.34 -5.26
CA LEU A 14 3.99 18.98 -5.71
C LEU A 14 4.98 18.60 -6.81
N LEU A 15 5.53 17.40 -6.71
CA LEU A 15 6.45 16.87 -7.73
C LEU A 15 5.65 16.25 -8.88
N HIS A 16 6.16 16.43 -10.10
CA HIS A 16 5.60 15.85 -11.31
C HIS A 16 6.74 15.35 -12.19
N GLY A 17 6.70 14.11 -12.64
CA GLY A 17 7.89 13.53 -13.23
C GLY A 17 7.75 12.10 -13.70
N ALA A 18 8.90 11.46 -13.91
CA ALA A 18 8.94 10.07 -14.33
C ALA A 18 10.30 9.42 -14.04
N ASP A 19 10.33 8.10 -14.18
CA ASP A 19 11.56 7.36 -14.37
C ASP A 19 12.18 7.72 -15.71
N TYR A 20 13.44 8.16 -15.66
CA TYR A 20 14.19 8.61 -16.82
C TYR A 20 15.44 7.74 -17.03
N ASN A 21 15.48 7.06 -18.18
CA ASN A 21 16.53 6.11 -18.57
C ASN A 21 17.34 6.62 -19.77
N PRO A 22 18.12 7.70 -19.63
CA PRO A 22 18.90 8.28 -20.72
C PRO A 22 20.08 7.40 -21.15
N ASP A 23 20.51 6.47 -20.29
CA ASP A 23 21.51 5.45 -20.59
C ASP A 23 21.13 4.56 -21.80
N GLN A 24 19.84 4.49 -22.15
CA GLN A 24 19.35 3.80 -23.35
C GLN A 24 19.47 4.62 -24.64
N TRP A 25 19.82 5.91 -24.55
CA TRP A 25 19.76 6.90 -25.64
C TRP A 25 21.05 7.74 -25.76
N LEU A 26 22.16 7.31 -25.15
CA LEU A 26 23.42 8.06 -25.16
C LEU A 26 23.99 8.27 -26.58
N ASP A 27 23.64 7.41 -27.53
CA ASP A 27 24.04 7.50 -28.94
C ASP A 27 23.15 8.47 -29.76
N ASP A 28 22.12 9.07 -29.15
CA ASP A 28 21.18 10.00 -29.78
C ASP A 28 21.02 11.31 -28.96
N PRO A 29 21.98 12.25 -29.05
CA PRO A 29 21.93 13.50 -28.31
C PRO A 29 20.71 14.37 -28.61
N GLU A 30 20.15 14.27 -29.83
CA GLU A 30 18.94 15.01 -30.21
C GLU A 30 17.72 14.53 -29.41
N VAL A 31 17.63 13.21 -29.13
CA VAL A 31 16.61 12.66 -28.23
C VAL A 31 16.76 13.22 -26.82
N LEU A 32 17.99 13.29 -26.29
CA LEU A 32 18.26 13.81 -24.95
C LEU A 32 17.94 15.30 -24.83
N GLU A 33 18.22 16.10 -25.86
CA GLU A 33 17.85 17.52 -25.90
C GLU A 33 16.32 17.70 -25.93
N LYS A 34 15.62 16.97 -26.82
CA LYS A 34 14.16 17.01 -26.93
C LYS A 34 13.46 16.54 -25.66
N ASP A 35 14.04 15.58 -24.94
CA ASP A 35 13.52 15.15 -23.64
C ASP A 35 13.37 16.34 -22.70
N ILE A 36 14.41 17.17 -22.56
CA ILE A 36 14.39 18.35 -21.69
C ILE A 36 13.34 19.37 -22.15
N GLU A 37 13.22 19.61 -23.46
CA GLU A 37 12.20 20.51 -24.00
C GLU A 37 10.79 20.05 -23.61
N MET A 38 10.50 18.77 -23.79
CA MET A 38 9.19 18.20 -23.49
C MET A 38 8.92 18.08 -21.99
N MET A 39 9.94 17.86 -21.15
CA MET A 39 9.80 17.88 -19.69
C MET A 39 9.31 19.25 -19.23
N LYS A 40 9.88 20.34 -19.78
CA LYS A 40 9.43 21.71 -19.49
C LYS A 40 8.03 21.99 -20.02
N GLN A 41 7.70 21.50 -21.22
CA GLN A 41 6.35 21.63 -21.78
C GLN A 41 5.29 20.96 -20.90
N THR A 42 5.62 19.82 -20.30
CA THR A 42 4.73 19.05 -19.42
C THR A 42 4.77 19.48 -17.96
N GLN A 43 5.56 20.49 -17.60
CA GLN A 43 5.78 20.94 -16.22
C GLN A 43 6.37 19.85 -15.30
N CYS A 44 7.05 18.85 -15.87
CA CYS A 44 7.78 17.86 -15.08
C CYS A 44 8.98 18.52 -14.39
N ASN A 45 9.06 18.42 -13.07
CA ASN A 45 10.06 19.05 -12.22
C ASN A 45 10.92 18.04 -11.43
N VAL A 46 10.67 16.73 -11.56
CA VAL A 46 11.50 15.67 -10.96
C VAL A 46 11.70 14.50 -11.92
N MET A 47 12.85 13.82 -11.85
CA MET A 47 13.10 12.54 -12.52
C MET A 47 13.75 11.53 -11.57
N SER A 48 13.36 10.26 -11.65
CA SER A 48 14.12 9.17 -11.04
C SER A 48 15.17 8.69 -12.05
N VAL A 49 16.46 8.74 -11.70
CA VAL A 49 17.56 8.47 -12.63
C VAL A 49 18.49 7.40 -12.06
N GLY A 50 18.94 6.47 -12.90
CA GLY A 50 19.98 5.49 -12.54
C GLY A 50 19.47 4.15 -12.01
N ILE A 51 18.16 3.90 -12.03
CA ILE A 51 17.53 2.73 -11.39
C ILE A 51 18.10 1.41 -11.91
N PHE A 52 18.25 1.28 -13.23
CA PHE A 52 18.77 0.08 -13.89
C PHE A 52 20.11 0.32 -14.60
N SER A 53 20.89 1.29 -14.12
CA SER A 53 22.08 1.77 -14.83
C SER A 53 23.39 1.13 -14.34
N TRP A 54 23.38 0.03 -13.57
CA TRP A 54 24.61 -0.56 -13.04
C TRP A 54 25.60 -0.87 -14.16
N SER A 55 25.19 -1.56 -15.23
CA SER A 55 26.10 -1.85 -16.35
C SER A 55 26.53 -0.62 -17.15
N GLY A 56 25.74 0.46 -17.12
CA GLY A 56 26.14 1.75 -17.71
C GLY A 56 27.12 2.54 -16.83
N ILE A 57 27.13 2.29 -15.53
CA ILE A 57 28.03 2.93 -14.55
C ILE A 57 29.31 2.12 -14.34
N GLU A 58 29.22 0.79 -14.30
CA GLU A 58 30.34 -0.14 -14.08
C GLU A 58 30.29 -1.27 -15.14
N PRO A 59 30.67 -0.98 -16.40
CA PRO A 59 30.62 -1.96 -17.49
C PRO A 59 31.58 -3.14 -17.26
N GLU A 60 32.68 -2.90 -16.56
CA GLU A 60 33.64 -3.91 -16.12
C GLU A 60 33.94 -3.70 -14.63
N GLU A 61 34.22 -4.78 -13.91
CA GLU A 61 34.44 -4.71 -12.46
C GLU A 61 35.53 -3.70 -12.07
N GLY A 62 35.16 -2.71 -11.26
CA GLY A 62 36.04 -1.65 -10.80
C GLY A 62 36.34 -0.54 -11.82
N ARG A 63 35.84 -0.64 -13.06
CA ARG A 63 35.95 0.42 -14.08
C ARG A 63 34.64 1.20 -14.13
N TYR A 64 34.64 2.40 -13.55
CA TYR A 64 33.46 3.26 -13.50
C TYR A 64 33.43 4.30 -14.62
N GLU A 65 32.26 4.48 -15.24
CA GLU A 65 31.98 5.41 -16.34
C GLU A 65 30.83 6.36 -15.96
N PHE A 66 31.13 7.37 -15.14
CA PHE A 66 30.14 8.33 -14.64
C PHE A 66 29.84 9.51 -15.57
N GLY A 67 30.65 9.72 -16.62
CA GLY A 67 30.62 10.97 -17.41
C GLY A 67 29.26 11.28 -18.05
N TRP A 68 28.52 10.26 -18.47
CA TRP A 68 27.17 10.46 -19.02
C TRP A 68 26.17 10.90 -17.93
N LEU A 69 26.27 10.32 -16.73
CA LEU A 69 25.39 10.65 -15.62
C LEU A 69 25.66 12.07 -15.11
N ASP A 70 26.94 12.49 -15.08
CA ASP A 70 27.30 13.88 -14.78
C ASP A 70 26.56 14.85 -15.70
N GLY A 71 26.67 14.65 -17.03
CA GLY A 71 26.04 15.49 -18.03
C GLY A 71 24.51 15.53 -17.92
N ILE A 72 23.87 14.40 -17.62
CA ILE A 72 22.42 14.33 -17.40
C ILE A 72 22.00 15.12 -16.16
N LEU A 73 22.69 14.94 -15.02
CA LEU A 73 22.33 15.62 -13.78
C LEU A 73 22.53 17.15 -13.91
N ASP A 74 23.62 17.58 -14.53
CA ASP A 74 23.88 19.01 -14.83
C ASP A 74 22.79 19.59 -15.73
N THR A 75 22.41 18.86 -16.79
CA THR A 75 21.41 19.31 -17.77
C THR A 75 20.01 19.43 -17.14
N LEU A 76 19.60 18.44 -16.34
CA LEU A 76 18.32 18.48 -15.61
C LEU A 76 18.29 19.68 -14.66
N TYR A 77 19.36 19.88 -13.87
CA TYR A 77 19.42 20.99 -12.92
C TYR A 77 19.41 22.37 -13.61
N ALA A 78 20.15 22.52 -14.70
CA ALA A 78 20.18 23.75 -15.50
C ALA A 78 18.79 24.13 -16.04
N ASN A 79 17.87 23.16 -16.13
CA ASN A 79 16.50 23.35 -16.57
C ASN A 79 15.47 23.32 -15.44
N GLY A 80 15.91 23.37 -14.18
CA GLY A 80 15.02 23.39 -13.01
C GLY A 80 14.35 22.05 -12.70
N ILE A 81 14.91 20.94 -13.18
CA ILE A 81 14.43 19.59 -12.95
C ILE A 81 15.31 18.90 -11.92
N PHE A 82 14.69 18.41 -10.86
CA PHE A 82 15.36 17.75 -9.74
C PHE A 82 15.41 16.24 -9.92
N VAL A 83 16.22 15.57 -9.10
CA VAL A 83 16.52 14.14 -9.28
C VAL A 83 16.35 13.37 -7.98
N PHE A 84 15.56 12.29 -8.06
CA PHE A 84 15.73 11.14 -7.18
C PHE A 84 16.80 10.24 -7.78
N LEU A 85 17.99 10.25 -7.19
CA LEU A 85 19.10 9.46 -7.71
C LEU A 85 18.99 8.05 -7.16
N ALA A 86 18.99 7.05 -8.04
CA ALA A 86 18.77 5.68 -7.64
C ALA A 86 20.08 4.93 -7.36
N THR A 87 20.02 3.98 -6.41
CA THR A 87 21.06 2.95 -6.29
C THR A 87 20.72 1.79 -7.25
N PRO A 88 21.65 1.32 -8.09
CA PRO A 88 21.29 0.47 -9.23
C PRO A 88 21.18 -1.03 -8.86
N SER A 89 20.96 -1.36 -7.59
CA SER A 89 20.89 -2.75 -7.11
C SER A 89 19.66 -3.51 -7.62
N GLY A 90 18.71 -2.84 -8.27
CA GLY A 90 17.55 -3.49 -8.90
C GLY A 90 17.93 -4.50 -9.98
N ALA A 91 19.02 -4.25 -10.73
CA ALA A 91 19.54 -5.17 -11.74
C ALA A 91 21.08 -5.18 -11.78
N ARG A 92 21.66 -6.35 -11.51
CA ARG A 92 23.11 -6.57 -11.54
C ARG A 92 23.64 -6.78 -12.98
N PRO A 93 24.86 -6.34 -13.31
CA PRO A 93 25.48 -6.66 -14.59
C PRO A 93 25.71 -8.16 -14.78
N ALA A 94 25.79 -8.61 -16.03
CA ALA A 94 26.04 -10.00 -16.38
C ALA A 94 27.42 -10.49 -15.86
N TRP A 95 28.45 -9.65 -15.94
CA TRP A 95 29.80 -9.98 -15.44
C TRP A 95 29.80 -10.30 -13.94
N LEU A 96 28.93 -9.62 -13.17
CA LEU A 96 28.83 -9.81 -11.72
C LEU A 96 28.23 -11.18 -11.42
N SER A 97 27.16 -11.56 -12.14
CA SER A 97 26.56 -12.90 -12.01
C SER A 97 27.51 -14.01 -12.46
N GLN A 98 28.28 -13.76 -13.52
CA GLN A 98 29.24 -14.73 -14.06
C GLN A 98 30.40 -14.98 -13.08
N LYS A 99 30.95 -13.91 -12.50
CA LYS A 99 32.11 -13.99 -11.59
C LYS A 99 31.72 -14.42 -10.18
N TYR A 100 30.56 -14.00 -9.70
CA TYR A 100 30.06 -14.25 -8.35
C TYR A 100 28.69 -14.94 -8.39
N PRO A 101 28.62 -16.26 -8.61
CA PRO A 101 27.34 -16.96 -8.73
C PRO A 101 26.47 -16.94 -7.46
N ASP A 102 27.06 -16.65 -6.29
CA ASP A 102 26.33 -16.56 -5.02
C ASP A 102 25.36 -15.38 -4.95
N VAL A 103 25.48 -14.40 -5.86
CA VAL A 103 24.52 -13.30 -5.99
C VAL A 103 23.19 -13.74 -6.59
N LEU A 104 23.15 -14.90 -7.25
CA LEU A 104 21.94 -15.47 -7.84
C LEU A 104 21.12 -16.17 -6.77
N ARG A 105 19.79 -16.06 -6.87
CA ARG A 105 18.88 -16.72 -5.94
C ARG A 105 18.82 -18.23 -6.17
N VAL A 106 18.47 -18.95 -5.11
CA VAL A 106 17.95 -20.31 -5.18
C VAL A 106 16.45 -20.23 -4.85
N GLY A 107 15.60 -20.79 -5.71
CA GLY A 107 14.15 -20.79 -5.52
C GLY A 107 13.69 -21.75 -4.42
N SER A 108 12.42 -21.67 -4.02
CA SER A 108 11.84 -22.54 -2.98
C SER A 108 11.93 -24.03 -3.32
N ASN A 109 11.88 -24.38 -4.61
CA ASN A 109 12.11 -25.73 -5.13
C ASN A 109 13.60 -26.14 -5.19
N ARG A 110 14.49 -25.36 -4.57
CA ARG A 110 15.95 -25.57 -4.51
C ARG A 110 16.68 -25.45 -5.84
N VAL A 111 16.04 -24.90 -6.87
CA VAL A 111 16.67 -24.65 -8.17
C VAL A 111 17.42 -23.32 -8.13
N GLN A 112 18.70 -23.34 -8.50
CA GLN A 112 19.50 -22.13 -8.67
C GLN A 112 19.07 -21.38 -9.92
N ALA A 113 18.81 -20.08 -9.77
CA ALA A 113 18.53 -19.19 -10.89
C ALA A 113 19.79 -18.98 -11.75
N LEU A 114 19.58 -18.73 -13.05
CA LEU A 114 20.62 -18.19 -13.93
C LEU A 114 20.58 -16.66 -13.92
N HIS A 115 21.55 -16.02 -14.60
CA HIS A 115 21.49 -14.58 -14.84
C HIS A 115 20.28 -14.19 -15.69
N GLY A 116 19.69 -13.02 -15.40
CA GLY A 116 18.55 -12.45 -16.13
C GLY A 116 17.47 -11.91 -15.20
N GLY A 117 16.49 -11.22 -15.78
CA GLY A 117 15.41 -10.56 -15.03
C GLY A 117 15.90 -9.39 -14.15
N ARG A 118 15.10 -9.04 -13.14
CA ARG A 118 15.38 -7.96 -12.17
C ARG A 118 14.95 -8.38 -10.75
N HIS A 119 15.38 -7.61 -9.75
CA HIS A 119 15.01 -7.72 -8.32
C HIS A 119 15.29 -9.08 -7.68
N ASN A 120 16.12 -9.91 -8.32
CA ASN A 120 16.30 -11.31 -8.00
C ASN A 120 17.73 -11.62 -7.50
N HIS A 121 18.27 -10.75 -6.66
CA HIS A 121 19.55 -10.94 -5.99
C HIS A 121 19.42 -11.67 -4.64
N CYS A 122 20.41 -12.46 -4.26
CA CYS A 122 20.48 -13.04 -2.92
C CYS A 122 20.79 -11.94 -1.87
N LEU A 123 19.84 -11.68 -0.96
CA LEU A 123 19.97 -10.66 0.09
C LEU A 123 21.10 -10.97 1.09
N SER A 124 21.47 -12.26 1.22
CA SER A 124 22.54 -12.71 2.11
C SER A 124 23.92 -12.81 1.44
N SER A 125 24.02 -12.58 0.12
CA SER A 125 25.30 -12.74 -0.59
C SER A 125 26.32 -11.70 -0.11
N PRO A 126 27.47 -12.11 0.45
CA PRO A 126 28.50 -11.17 0.85
C PRO A 126 29.08 -10.41 -0.35
N ASN A 127 29.22 -11.09 -1.50
CA ASN A 127 29.70 -10.45 -2.73
C ASN A 127 28.73 -9.38 -3.22
N TYR A 128 27.41 -9.67 -3.20
CA TYR A 128 26.43 -8.69 -3.64
C TYR A 128 26.36 -7.48 -2.71
N ARG A 129 26.32 -7.71 -1.40
CA ARG A 129 26.28 -6.61 -0.40
C ARG A 129 27.52 -5.71 -0.49
N GLU A 130 28.71 -6.30 -0.64
CA GLU A 130 29.94 -5.53 -0.80
C GLU A 130 29.94 -4.74 -2.12
N LYS A 131 29.49 -5.34 -3.23
CA LYS A 131 29.42 -4.66 -4.52
C LYS A 131 28.42 -3.51 -4.53
N VAL A 132 27.25 -3.70 -3.92
CA VAL A 132 26.25 -2.66 -3.74
C VAL A 132 26.81 -1.53 -2.86
N LYS A 133 27.46 -1.86 -1.74
CA LYS A 133 28.13 -0.87 -0.89
C LYS A 133 29.18 -0.06 -1.67
N GLN A 134 29.99 -0.72 -2.51
CA GLN A 134 31.00 -0.07 -3.33
C GLN A 134 30.39 0.95 -4.29
N ILE A 135 29.41 0.55 -5.11
CA ILE A 135 28.78 1.45 -6.08
C ILE A 135 27.99 2.57 -5.39
N ASN A 136 27.28 2.28 -4.29
CA ASN A 136 26.56 3.29 -3.52
C ASN A 136 27.53 4.32 -2.90
N THR A 137 28.72 3.87 -2.46
CA THR A 137 29.77 4.78 -1.97
C THR A 137 30.29 5.69 -3.08
N GLN A 138 30.46 5.18 -4.30
CA GLN A 138 30.91 6.00 -5.44
C GLN A 138 29.84 7.02 -5.84
N LEU A 139 28.57 6.60 -5.94
CA LEU A 139 27.44 7.49 -6.19
C LEU A 139 27.35 8.58 -5.12
N ALA A 140 27.45 8.21 -3.84
CA ALA A 140 27.38 9.14 -2.73
C ALA A 140 28.48 10.21 -2.84
N LYS A 141 29.75 9.79 -2.91
CA LYS A 141 30.90 10.71 -3.00
C LYS A 141 30.81 11.67 -4.18
N ARG A 142 30.23 11.21 -5.29
CA ARG A 142 30.13 12.01 -6.51
C ARG A 142 28.93 12.96 -6.52
N TYR A 143 27.78 12.52 -6.00
CA TYR A 143 26.50 13.20 -6.26
C TYR A 143 25.72 13.64 -5.02
N SER A 144 26.13 13.28 -3.80
CA SER A 144 25.38 13.67 -2.58
C SER A 144 25.27 15.18 -2.35
N HIS A 145 26.15 15.96 -2.98
CA HIS A 145 26.12 17.43 -2.94
C HIS A 145 25.72 18.07 -4.27
N HIS A 146 25.40 17.25 -5.28
CA HIS A 146 24.93 17.76 -6.56
C HIS A 146 23.57 18.47 -6.36
N PRO A 147 23.39 19.70 -6.86
CA PRO A 147 22.22 20.50 -6.51
C PRO A 147 20.91 19.93 -7.09
N ALA A 148 20.96 19.16 -8.19
CA ALA A 148 19.81 18.43 -8.71
C ALA A 148 19.24 17.39 -7.72
N VAL A 149 20.10 16.75 -6.92
CA VAL A 149 19.70 15.61 -6.10
C VAL A 149 18.90 16.10 -4.90
N ILE A 150 17.69 15.57 -4.77
CA ILE A 150 16.74 15.90 -3.70
C ILE A 150 16.40 14.71 -2.81
N GLY A 151 16.83 13.51 -3.18
CA GLY A 151 16.68 12.29 -2.38
C GLY A 151 17.25 11.08 -3.11
N TRP A 152 17.30 9.96 -2.39
CA TRP A 152 17.77 8.68 -2.92
C TRP A 152 16.61 7.71 -3.13
N HIS A 153 16.58 7.10 -4.31
CA HIS A 153 15.72 5.98 -4.65
C HIS A 153 16.50 4.67 -4.46
N ILE A 154 16.26 3.97 -3.37
CA ILE A 154 17.06 2.80 -3.00
C ILE A 154 16.54 1.57 -3.75
N SER A 155 17.40 0.95 -4.55
CA SER A 155 17.09 -0.20 -5.40
C SER A 155 15.91 0.07 -6.33
N ASN A 156 15.09 -0.96 -6.56
CA ASN A 156 13.77 -0.87 -7.18
C ASN A 156 12.89 -2.06 -6.75
N GLU A 157 11.63 -1.81 -6.40
CA GLU A 157 10.58 -2.80 -6.09
C GLU A 157 11.12 -4.09 -5.44
N TYR A 158 11.71 -3.96 -4.25
CA TYR A 158 12.27 -5.12 -3.56
C TYR A 158 11.23 -6.24 -3.47
N SER A 159 11.62 -7.45 -3.84
CA SER A 159 10.68 -8.58 -3.92
C SER A 159 11.35 -9.94 -3.83
N GLY A 160 10.58 -10.99 -3.55
CA GLY A 160 10.97 -12.39 -3.57
C GLY A 160 11.90 -12.83 -2.43
N GLU A 161 12.42 -14.04 -2.57
CA GLU A 161 13.12 -14.74 -1.49
C GLU A 161 14.25 -15.62 -2.05
N CYS A 162 15.15 -16.07 -1.19
CA CYS A 162 16.29 -16.91 -1.59
C CYS A 162 16.52 -18.04 -0.59
N HIS A 163 16.58 -19.27 -1.10
CA HIS A 163 16.69 -20.51 -0.35
C HIS A 163 18.09 -21.14 -0.43
N CYS A 164 19.14 -20.35 -0.69
CA CYS A 164 20.51 -20.86 -0.77
C CYS A 164 21.06 -21.19 0.64
N ASP A 165 22.16 -21.93 0.70
CA ASP A 165 22.79 -22.34 1.97
C ASP A 165 23.15 -21.16 2.89
N THR A 166 23.60 -20.04 2.31
CA THR A 166 23.88 -18.83 3.07
C THR A 166 22.60 -18.31 3.74
N CYS A 167 21.51 -18.16 2.98
CA CYS A 167 20.22 -17.74 3.54
C CYS A 167 19.69 -18.71 4.59
N ARG A 168 19.81 -20.03 4.37
CA ARG A 168 19.46 -21.04 5.36
C ARG A 168 20.23 -20.84 6.67
N SER A 169 21.54 -20.66 6.59
CA SER A 169 22.37 -20.45 7.80
C SER A 169 22.03 -19.15 8.54
N THR A 170 21.71 -18.09 7.80
CA THR A 170 21.24 -16.82 8.38
C THR A 170 19.87 -16.99 9.02
N PHE A 171 18.95 -17.73 8.40
CA PHE A 171 17.64 -18.04 8.95
C PHE A 171 17.73 -18.86 10.24
N GLN A 172 18.57 -19.90 10.27
CA GLN A 172 18.85 -20.66 11.49
C GLN A 172 19.38 -19.77 12.62
N SER A 173 20.25 -18.82 12.29
CA SER A 173 20.77 -17.85 13.27
C SER A 173 19.70 -16.88 13.76
N TRP A 174 18.82 -16.43 12.87
CA TRP A 174 17.67 -15.59 13.19
C TRP A 174 16.69 -16.31 14.12
N LEU A 175 16.38 -17.59 13.85
CA LEU A 175 15.52 -18.42 14.70
C LEU A 175 16.13 -18.66 16.09
N LYS A 176 17.45 -18.91 16.16
CA LYS A 176 18.17 -19.00 17.45
C LYS A 176 18.02 -17.72 18.27
N ALA A 177 18.17 -16.57 17.64
CA ALA A 177 18.02 -15.28 18.31
C ALA A 177 16.57 -15.03 18.78
N ARG A 178 15.58 -15.42 17.97
CA ARG A 178 14.15 -15.26 18.29
C ARG A 178 13.67 -16.16 19.43
N TYR A 179 14.05 -17.44 19.42
CA TYR A 179 13.49 -18.44 20.33
C TYR A 179 14.42 -18.82 21.49
N GLY A 180 15.72 -18.58 21.37
CA GLY A 180 16.75 -18.95 22.35
C GLY A 180 17.03 -20.45 22.43
N THR A 181 15.98 -21.29 22.48
CA THR A 181 16.08 -22.76 22.58
C THR A 181 15.23 -23.44 21.51
N ILE A 182 15.66 -24.63 21.09
CA ILE A 182 14.92 -25.44 20.11
C ILE A 182 13.58 -25.92 20.67
N ASP A 183 13.51 -26.14 22.00
CA ASP A 183 12.26 -26.49 22.69
C ASP A 183 11.22 -25.37 22.61
N ALA A 184 11.64 -24.11 22.75
CA ALA A 184 10.74 -22.98 22.60
C ALA A 184 10.20 -22.87 21.15
N LEU A 185 11.06 -23.06 20.15
CA LEU A 185 10.66 -23.12 18.74
C LEU A 185 9.69 -24.27 18.48
N ASN A 186 10.01 -25.48 18.96
CA ASN A 186 9.18 -26.66 18.75
C ASN A 186 7.77 -26.50 19.34
N LYS A 187 7.65 -25.83 20.50
CA LYS A 187 6.37 -25.48 21.11
C LYS A 187 5.63 -24.40 20.32
N ALA A 188 6.33 -23.35 19.92
CA ALA A 188 5.78 -22.24 19.14
C ALA A 188 5.18 -22.72 17.80
N TRP A 189 5.83 -23.68 17.15
CA TRP A 189 5.41 -24.21 15.85
C TRP A 189 4.56 -25.48 15.94
N TRP A 190 4.23 -25.94 17.14
CA TRP A 190 3.50 -27.20 17.37
C TRP A 190 4.10 -28.41 16.65
N SER A 191 5.42 -28.45 16.54
CA SER A 191 6.18 -29.41 15.72
C SER A 191 6.06 -30.88 16.13
N THR A 192 5.48 -31.19 17.29
CA THR A 192 5.14 -32.58 17.65
C THR A 192 4.14 -33.18 16.66
N PHE A 193 3.27 -32.35 16.07
CA PHE A 193 2.36 -32.77 15.02
C PHE A 193 3.14 -33.35 13.83
N TRP A 194 2.67 -34.50 13.33
CA TRP A 194 3.35 -35.30 12.31
C TRP A 194 4.81 -35.66 12.60
N SER A 195 5.23 -35.64 13.88
CA SER A 195 6.57 -35.99 14.31
C SER A 195 7.67 -35.08 13.72
N HIS A 196 7.37 -33.80 13.53
CA HIS A 196 8.31 -32.80 13.00
C HIS A 196 9.21 -32.13 14.05
N THR A 197 9.35 -32.71 15.24
CA THR A 197 10.16 -32.14 16.31
C THR A 197 11.62 -32.00 15.87
N TYR A 198 12.12 -30.76 15.89
CA TYR A 198 13.52 -30.47 15.61
C TYR A 198 14.36 -30.76 16.85
N THR A 199 15.43 -31.53 16.69
CA THR A 199 16.35 -31.91 17.77
C THR A 199 17.72 -31.25 17.64
N ASP A 200 17.99 -30.64 16.49
CA ASP A 200 19.15 -29.77 16.26
C ASP A 200 18.80 -28.62 15.32
N TRP A 201 19.43 -27.46 15.51
CA TRP A 201 19.19 -26.27 14.68
C TRP A 201 19.58 -26.46 13.22
N SER A 202 20.51 -27.37 12.91
CA SER A 202 20.92 -27.67 11.53
C SER A 202 19.84 -28.40 10.74
N GLN A 203 18.82 -28.95 11.40
CA GLN A 203 17.69 -29.62 10.76
C GLN A 203 16.66 -28.62 10.20
N LEU A 204 16.72 -27.36 10.65
CA LEU A 204 15.83 -26.31 10.19
C LEU A 204 16.21 -25.87 8.77
N GLU A 205 15.24 -25.98 7.88
CA GLU A 205 15.32 -25.62 6.47
C GLU A 205 14.26 -24.55 6.17
N PRO A 206 14.49 -23.61 5.23
CA PRO A 206 13.42 -22.78 4.69
C PRO A 206 12.28 -23.64 4.10
N PRO A 207 11.03 -23.15 4.01
CA PRO A 207 9.95 -23.94 3.43
C PRO A 207 10.21 -24.32 1.97
N SER A 208 9.72 -25.49 1.53
CA SER A 208 9.94 -26.02 0.19
C SER A 208 8.81 -26.94 -0.30
N PRO A 209 8.34 -26.81 -1.54
CA PRO A 209 7.34 -27.74 -2.10
C PRO A 209 7.85 -29.18 -2.26
N ILE A 210 9.16 -29.41 -2.15
CA ILE A 210 9.78 -30.76 -2.15
C ILE A 210 10.27 -31.17 -0.76
N GLY A 211 9.84 -30.45 0.28
CA GLY A 211 10.19 -30.66 1.68
C GLY A 211 9.04 -30.23 2.58
N GLU A 212 9.29 -29.31 3.51
CA GLU A 212 8.32 -28.86 4.49
C GLU A 212 7.57 -27.59 4.05
N VAL A 213 6.24 -27.61 4.13
CA VAL A 213 5.34 -26.45 3.98
C VAL A 213 4.12 -26.51 4.91
N SER A 214 3.99 -27.58 5.69
CA SER A 214 2.84 -27.87 6.55
C SER A 214 2.96 -27.27 7.96
N ILE A 215 4.13 -26.75 8.33
CA ILE A 215 4.34 -26.09 9.63
C ILE A 215 4.08 -24.58 9.45
N HIS A 216 2.92 -24.10 9.89
CA HIS A 216 2.55 -22.70 9.69
C HIS A 216 3.51 -21.71 10.36
N GLY A 217 3.99 -22.01 11.57
CA GLY A 217 4.98 -21.21 12.26
C GLY A 217 6.30 -21.06 11.47
N LEU A 218 6.74 -22.10 10.75
CA LEU A 218 7.90 -22.04 9.86
C LEU A 218 7.65 -21.09 8.68
N ASN A 219 6.52 -21.23 8.00
CA ASN A 219 6.18 -20.41 6.83
C ASN A 219 6.05 -18.92 7.22
N LEU A 220 5.40 -18.65 8.35
CA LEU A 220 5.23 -17.30 8.89
C LEU A 220 6.57 -16.68 9.29
N ASP A 221 7.42 -17.42 10.02
CA ASP A 221 8.74 -16.93 10.41
C ASP A 221 9.68 -16.78 9.21
N TRP A 222 9.50 -17.56 8.14
CA TRP A 222 10.23 -17.35 6.90
C TRP A 222 9.87 -16.01 6.23
N LYS A 223 8.59 -15.61 6.22
CA LYS A 223 8.14 -14.28 5.78
C LYS A 223 8.72 -13.15 6.65
N ARG A 224 8.70 -13.32 7.98
CA ARG A 224 9.33 -12.39 8.93
C ARG A 224 10.83 -12.26 8.72
N PHE A 225 11.52 -13.39 8.53
CA PHE A 225 12.94 -13.43 8.21
C PHE A 225 13.24 -12.67 6.91
N ASN A 226 12.50 -12.95 5.83
CA ASN A 226 12.68 -12.25 4.56
C ASN A 226 12.45 -10.74 4.69
N THR A 227 11.44 -10.32 5.46
CA THR A 227 11.22 -8.91 5.81
C THR A 227 12.41 -8.31 6.56
N SER A 228 12.98 -9.03 7.53
CA SER A 228 14.17 -8.57 8.26
C SER A 228 15.40 -8.48 7.36
N GLN A 229 15.56 -9.42 6.42
CA GLN A 229 16.67 -9.46 5.47
C GLN A 229 16.59 -8.29 4.48
N VAL A 230 15.41 -7.98 3.92
CA VAL A 230 15.27 -6.84 3.01
C VAL A 230 15.44 -5.51 3.76
N SER A 231 14.97 -5.43 5.01
CA SER A 231 15.16 -4.25 5.86
C SER A 231 16.64 -4.00 6.18
N ASP A 232 17.38 -5.05 6.54
CA ASP A 232 18.84 -4.99 6.76
C ASP A 232 19.61 -4.67 5.47
N PHE A 233 19.18 -5.23 4.34
CA PHE A 233 19.77 -4.93 3.03
C PHE A 233 19.57 -3.47 2.64
N CYS A 234 18.34 -2.96 2.74
CA CYS A 234 18.01 -1.55 2.48
C CYS A 234 18.78 -0.60 3.41
N ALA A 235 18.89 -0.92 4.71
CA ALA A 235 19.68 -0.14 5.66
C ALA A 235 21.16 -0.10 5.27
N ALA A 236 21.72 -1.24 4.83
CA ALA A 236 23.09 -1.32 4.37
C ALA A 236 23.34 -0.54 3.06
N GLU A 237 22.35 -0.46 2.17
CA GLU A 237 22.41 0.39 0.98
C GLU A 237 22.43 1.88 1.32
N ILE A 238 21.61 2.28 2.29
CA ILE A 238 21.43 3.67 2.75
C ILE A 238 22.67 4.18 3.50
N ALA A 239 23.33 3.31 4.28
CA ALA A 239 24.44 3.68 5.15
C ALA A 239 25.56 4.51 4.46
N PRO A 240 26.15 4.09 3.31
CA PRO A 240 27.16 4.90 2.62
C PRO A 240 26.62 6.24 2.09
N LEU A 241 25.33 6.31 1.73
CA LEU A 241 24.69 7.53 1.23
C LEU A 241 24.55 8.57 2.35
N LYS A 242 24.04 8.12 3.51
CA LYS A 242 23.90 8.95 4.72
C LYS A 242 25.23 9.35 5.32
N ALA A 243 26.27 8.54 5.16
CA ALA A 243 27.62 8.87 5.61
C ALA A 243 28.20 10.08 4.87
N GLU A 244 27.89 10.24 3.59
CA GLU A 244 28.34 11.38 2.78
C GLU A 244 27.43 12.61 3.00
N ASN A 245 26.12 12.44 2.91
CA ASN A 245 25.17 13.52 3.18
C ASN A 245 23.92 13.02 3.94
N PRO A 246 23.87 13.21 5.27
CA PRO A 246 22.74 12.73 6.07
C PRO A 246 21.44 13.49 5.81
N SER A 247 21.49 14.68 5.19
CA SER A 247 20.31 15.52 4.95
C SER A 247 19.48 15.07 3.76
N LEU A 248 20.03 14.28 2.83
CA LEU A 248 19.27 13.78 1.69
C LEU A 248 18.34 12.65 2.15
N PRO A 249 17.02 12.75 1.93
CA PRO A 249 16.08 11.72 2.33
C PRO A 249 16.19 10.47 1.46
N THR A 250 15.86 9.31 2.00
CA THR A 250 15.86 8.02 1.29
C THR A 250 14.46 7.40 1.25
N THR A 251 14.15 6.74 0.14
CA THR A 251 12.95 5.92 -0.03
C THR A 251 13.27 4.67 -0.83
N THR A 252 12.38 3.69 -0.82
CA THR A 252 12.32 2.60 -1.81
C THR A 252 10.86 2.46 -2.22
N ASN A 253 10.60 2.17 -3.49
CA ASN A 253 9.25 2.09 -4.04
C ASN A 253 8.55 0.78 -3.64
N PHE A 254 7.41 0.93 -2.97
CA PHE A 254 6.53 -0.17 -2.57
C PHE A 254 5.53 -0.52 -3.68
N MET A 255 5.04 -1.75 -3.67
CA MET A 255 4.08 -2.28 -4.64
C MET A 255 2.67 -2.45 -4.04
N GLU A 256 1.67 -2.48 -4.93
CA GLU A 256 0.25 -2.71 -4.62
C GLU A 256 0.02 -4.00 -3.81
N TYR A 257 -0.60 -3.86 -2.62
CA TYR A 257 -0.92 -4.93 -1.65
C TYR A 257 0.14 -6.03 -1.52
N PHE A 258 1.42 -5.63 -1.57
CA PHE A 258 2.51 -6.56 -1.77
C PHE A 258 2.61 -7.60 -0.65
N TYR A 259 2.77 -8.87 -1.04
CA TYR A 259 2.64 -10.00 -0.12
C TYR A 259 3.96 -10.47 0.50
N ASP A 260 5.12 -10.16 -0.09
CA ASP A 260 6.37 -10.79 0.37
C ASP A 260 6.89 -10.23 1.68
N TYR A 261 6.71 -8.93 1.91
CA TYR A 261 7.31 -8.22 3.04
C TYR A 261 6.28 -7.41 3.82
N ASP A 262 6.49 -7.32 5.13
CA ASP A 262 5.73 -6.40 5.98
C ASP A 262 6.29 -4.98 5.81
N TYR A 263 5.54 -4.15 5.10
CA TYR A 263 5.92 -2.76 4.85
C TYR A 263 5.92 -1.90 6.11
N TRP A 264 5.27 -2.29 7.20
CA TRP A 264 5.42 -1.59 8.49
C TRP A 264 6.84 -1.71 9.05
N GLN A 265 7.53 -2.85 8.82
CA GLN A 265 8.93 -2.98 9.21
C GLN A 265 9.86 -2.25 8.24
N LEU A 266 9.68 -2.44 6.93
CA LEU A 266 10.54 -1.82 5.93
C LEU A 266 10.44 -0.28 5.96
N ALA A 267 9.25 0.27 6.23
CA ALA A 267 9.04 1.71 6.39
C ALA A 267 9.83 2.34 7.55
N LYS A 268 10.31 1.56 8.52
CA LYS A 268 11.15 2.06 9.63
C LYS A 268 12.55 2.44 9.17
N VAL A 269 13.01 1.92 8.03
CA VAL A 269 14.38 2.09 7.52
C VAL A 269 14.51 3.28 6.56
N ILE A 270 13.42 3.71 5.93
CA ILE A 270 13.36 4.82 4.97
C ILE A 270 12.89 6.13 5.61
N ASP A 271 13.18 7.28 5.02
CA ASP A 271 12.79 8.60 5.54
C ASP A 271 11.36 9.00 5.16
N PHE A 272 10.91 8.58 3.98
CA PHE A 272 9.57 8.81 3.46
C PHE A 272 9.09 7.58 2.69
N VAL A 273 7.78 7.45 2.53
CA VAL A 273 7.18 6.33 1.79
C VAL A 273 6.97 6.73 0.35
N SER A 274 7.30 5.83 -0.57
CA SER A 274 6.92 5.94 -1.96
C SER A 274 6.39 4.61 -2.48
N TRP A 275 5.53 4.64 -3.50
CA TRP A 275 4.94 3.41 -4.05
C TRP A 275 4.49 3.56 -5.50
N ASP A 276 4.20 2.41 -6.10
CA ASP A 276 3.91 2.24 -7.52
C ASP A 276 2.48 1.73 -7.73
N SER A 277 1.69 2.46 -8.51
CA SER A 277 0.26 2.22 -8.67
C SER A 277 -0.16 1.97 -10.11
N TYR A 278 -0.65 0.76 -10.38
CA TYR A 278 -1.10 0.33 -11.71
C TYR A 278 -2.51 -0.28 -11.73
N PRO A 279 -3.57 0.46 -11.31
CA PRO A 279 -4.91 -0.10 -11.28
C PRO A 279 -5.39 -0.50 -12.68
N LEU A 280 -6.12 -1.62 -12.77
CA LEU A 280 -6.76 -2.14 -13.99
C LEU A 280 -8.01 -1.32 -14.39
N TRP A 281 -7.81 -0.02 -14.66
CA TRP A 281 -8.91 0.89 -14.99
C TRP A 281 -9.75 0.38 -16.17
N HIS A 282 -11.07 0.56 -16.04
CA HIS A 282 -12.10 0.16 -16.97
C HIS A 282 -12.25 -1.36 -17.12
N ASN A 283 -11.76 -2.18 -16.18
CA ASN A 283 -11.91 -3.64 -16.23
C ASN A 283 -13.33 -4.13 -15.88
N ALA A 284 -14.11 -3.32 -15.19
CA ALA A 284 -15.51 -3.61 -14.84
C ALA A 284 -16.47 -2.61 -15.51
N GLU A 285 -17.77 -2.73 -15.21
CA GLU A 285 -18.81 -1.81 -15.70
C GLU A 285 -18.56 -0.35 -15.26
N ASP A 286 -18.08 -0.18 -14.03
CA ASP A 286 -17.60 1.10 -13.50
C ASP A 286 -16.27 0.94 -12.74
N ASP A 287 -15.65 2.09 -12.44
CA ASP A 287 -14.35 2.16 -11.78
C ASP A 287 -14.45 2.45 -10.27
N CYS A 288 -15.64 2.46 -9.66
CA CYS A 288 -15.81 2.83 -8.25
C CYS A 288 -15.17 1.81 -7.31
N THR A 289 -15.35 0.52 -7.59
CA THR A 289 -14.76 -0.56 -6.77
C THR A 289 -13.24 -0.48 -6.78
N LEU A 290 -12.65 -0.28 -7.97
CA LEU A 290 -11.19 -0.14 -8.12
C LEU A 290 -10.69 1.19 -7.56
N GLY A 291 -11.49 2.26 -7.68
CA GLY A 291 -11.26 3.56 -7.05
C GLY A 291 -11.12 3.44 -5.54
N ALA A 292 -12.07 2.80 -4.87
CA ALA A 292 -12.00 2.56 -3.43
C ALA A 292 -10.79 1.67 -3.04
N TYR A 293 -10.52 0.61 -3.81
CA TYR A 293 -9.39 -0.30 -3.56
C TYR A 293 -8.03 0.42 -3.64
N THR A 294 -7.86 1.28 -4.64
CA THR A 294 -6.64 2.09 -4.84
C THR A 294 -6.53 3.17 -3.75
N ALA A 295 -7.64 3.84 -3.43
CA ALA A 295 -7.70 4.86 -2.39
C ALA A 295 -7.30 4.31 -1.01
N MET A 296 -7.80 3.13 -0.64
CA MET A 296 -7.43 2.48 0.62
C MET A 296 -5.91 2.26 0.71
N TYR A 297 -5.27 1.87 -0.40
CA TYR A 297 -3.83 1.67 -0.40
C TYR A 297 -3.03 2.98 -0.38
N HIS A 298 -3.53 4.06 -0.98
CA HIS A 298 -2.97 5.40 -0.77
C HIS A 298 -3.02 5.81 0.70
N ASP A 299 -4.14 5.55 1.38
CA ASP A 299 -4.28 5.83 2.81
C ASP A 299 -3.31 4.98 3.65
N LEU A 300 -3.09 3.71 3.28
CA LEU A 300 -2.06 2.87 3.91
C LEU A 300 -0.68 3.50 3.76
N MET A 301 -0.29 3.90 2.54
CA MET A 301 1.02 4.51 2.28
C MET A 301 1.25 5.78 3.11
N ARG A 302 0.22 6.62 3.26
CA ARG A 302 0.25 7.81 4.14
C ARG A 302 0.42 7.41 5.62
N THR A 303 -0.30 6.37 6.05
CA THR A 303 -0.41 5.99 7.46
C THR A 303 0.87 5.35 8.00
N LEU A 304 1.64 4.65 7.16
CA LEU A 304 2.93 4.02 7.50
C LEU A 304 3.92 4.94 8.23
N LYS A 305 3.81 6.26 8.02
CA LYS A 305 4.62 7.27 8.73
C LYS A 305 3.78 8.33 9.45
N GLY A 306 2.67 7.90 10.07
CA GLY A 306 1.86 8.74 10.97
C GLY A 306 1.24 9.95 10.27
N GLY A 307 0.79 9.78 9.03
CA GLY A 307 0.15 10.83 8.25
C GLY A 307 1.10 11.66 7.37
N LYS A 308 2.42 11.42 7.42
CA LYS A 308 3.39 12.11 6.55
C LYS A 308 3.04 11.85 5.07
N PRO A 309 3.05 12.87 4.20
CA PRO A 309 2.84 12.68 2.78
C PRO A 309 3.73 11.60 2.18
N PHE A 310 3.14 10.76 1.33
CA PHE A 310 3.86 9.77 0.54
C PHE A 310 4.14 10.31 -0.88
N TYR A 311 4.84 9.51 -1.68
CA TYR A 311 5.21 9.87 -3.04
C TYR A 311 4.75 8.76 -3.99
N LEU A 312 3.83 9.06 -4.91
CA LEU A 312 3.53 8.15 -6.02
C LEU A 312 4.74 8.15 -6.96
N MET A 313 5.61 7.14 -6.82
CA MET A 313 6.89 7.05 -7.53
C MET A 313 6.68 6.55 -8.95
N GLU A 314 5.80 5.56 -9.12
CA GLU A 314 5.41 5.12 -10.44
C GLU A 314 3.89 5.02 -10.61
N SER A 315 3.46 5.33 -11.83
CA SER A 315 2.14 5.04 -12.38
C SER A 315 2.23 5.06 -13.90
N THR A 316 1.26 4.50 -14.61
CA THR A 316 1.22 4.65 -16.07
C THR A 316 0.40 5.87 -16.49
N PRO A 317 0.88 6.70 -17.44
CA PRO A 317 0.06 7.75 -18.04
C PRO A 317 -0.98 7.19 -19.02
N SER A 318 -0.93 5.88 -19.34
CA SER A 318 -1.86 5.25 -20.29
C SER A 318 -2.24 3.81 -19.97
N LEU A 319 -1.32 2.86 -20.17
CA LEU A 319 -1.50 1.41 -20.04
C LEU A 319 -0.22 0.74 -19.52
N THR A 320 -0.33 -0.51 -19.07
CA THR A 320 0.83 -1.35 -18.72
C THR A 320 1.10 -2.39 -19.80
N ASN A 321 2.28 -3.03 -19.75
CA ASN A 321 2.66 -4.12 -20.66
C ASN A 321 2.43 -5.54 -20.08
N TRP A 322 2.29 -5.69 -18.76
CA TRP A 322 2.35 -6.97 -18.06
C TRP A 322 0.99 -7.49 -17.59
N GLN A 323 -0.04 -6.63 -17.57
CA GLN A 323 -1.40 -7.02 -17.20
C GLN A 323 -2.04 -7.91 -18.29
N PRO A 324 -3.09 -8.69 -17.95
CA PRO A 324 -3.77 -9.54 -18.93
C PRO A 324 -4.26 -8.78 -20.17
N ILE A 325 -4.66 -7.51 -20.00
CA ILE A 325 -5.12 -6.62 -21.06
C ILE A 325 -4.53 -5.23 -20.86
N SER A 326 -3.79 -4.73 -21.86
CA SER A 326 -3.25 -3.37 -21.90
C SER A 326 -4.32 -2.33 -22.30
N LYS A 327 -5.24 -2.02 -21.39
CA LYS A 327 -6.36 -1.10 -21.65
C LYS A 327 -5.91 0.36 -21.51
N LEU A 328 -6.33 1.20 -22.47
CA LEU A 328 -6.10 2.64 -22.39
C LEU A 328 -6.93 3.26 -21.27
N LYS A 329 -6.30 4.10 -20.43
CA LYS A 329 -7.02 5.13 -19.67
C LYS A 329 -7.87 5.98 -20.63
N LYS A 330 -9.18 6.03 -20.38
CA LYS A 330 -10.12 6.91 -21.09
C LYS A 330 -9.79 8.39 -20.79
N PRO A 331 -10.17 9.33 -21.67
CA PRO A 331 -9.94 10.76 -21.40
C PRO A 331 -10.46 11.17 -20.02
N GLY A 332 -9.63 11.87 -19.24
CA GLY A 332 -9.90 12.31 -17.87
C GLY A 332 -9.39 11.32 -16.81
N MET A 333 -9.33 10.02 -17.10
CA MET A 333 -8.92 9.01 -16.11
C MET A 333 -7.46 9.17 -15.68
N HIS A 334 -6.57 9.66 -16.55
CA HIS A 334 -5.19 9.94 -16.12
C HIS A 334 -5.14 11.05 -15.07
N ILE A 335 -5.83 12.15 -15.32
CA ILE A 335 -5.92 13.28 -14.38
C ILE A 335 -6.61 12.82 -13.09
N LEU A 336 -7.76 12.13 -13.18
CA LEU A 336 -8.49 11.61 -12.02
C LEU A 336 -7.62 10.70 -11.15
N SER A 337 -7.02 9.65 -11.72
CA SER A 337 -6.19 8.70 -10.95
C SER A 337 -4.94 9.37 -10.34
N SER A 338 -4.38 10.38 -11.01
CA SER A 338 -3.24 11.13 -10.48
C SER A 338 -3.66 12.03 -9.31
N LEU A 339 -4.78 12.73 -9.44
CA LEU A 339 -5.31 13.60 -8.39
C LEU A 339 -5.91 12.81 -7.23
N GLN A 340 -6.35 11.57 -7.44
CA GLN A 340 -6.69 10.63 -6.37
C GLN A 340 -5.49 10.42 -5.44
N ALA A 341 -4.30 10.15 -6.00
CA ALA A 341 -3.10 9.98 -5.19
C ALA A 341 -2.79 11.25 -4.37
N VAL A 342 -2.89 12.43 -4.99
CA VAL A 342 -2.69 13.72 -4.31
C VAL A 342 -3.73 13.93 -3.20
N ALA A 343 -5.00 13.63 -3.47
CA ALA A 343 -6.10 13.78 -2.53
C ALA A 343 -5.91 12.95 -1.25
N HIS A 344 -5.34 11.75 -1.39
CA HIS A 344 -5.09 10.83 -0.27
C HIS A 344 -3.75 11.06 0.45
N GLY A 345 -2.91 11.98 -0.05
CA GLY A 345 -1.70 12.42 0.65
C GLY A 345 -0.41 12.36 -0.15
N SER A 346 -0.46 12.05 -1.45
CA SER A 346 0.75 12.11 -2.28
C SER A 346 1.25 13.55 -2.41
N ASN A 347 2.57 13.74 -2.38
CA ASN A 347 3.23 15.00 -2.76
C ASN A 347 3.99 14.87 -4.09
N SER A 348 3.71 13.81 -4.83
CA SER A 348 4.24 13.58 -6.18
C SER A 348 3.22 12.88 -7.06
N VAL A 349 3.32 13.11 -8.37
CA VAL A 349 2.77 12.21 -9.39
C VAL A 349 3.91 11.90 -10.34
N GLN A 350 4.43 10.68 -10.27
CA GLN A 350 5.47 10.21 -11.19
C GLN A 350 5.02 9.01 -12.00
N TYR A 351 5.74 8.78 -13.10
CA TYR A 351 5.42 7.76 -14.08
C TYR A 351 6.55 6.76 -14.32
N PHE A 352 6.17 5.49 -14.50
CA PHE A 352 6.94 4.60 -15.35
C PHE A 352 6.32 4.69 -16.76
N GLN A 353 6.98 5.24 -17.77
CA GLN A 353 8.28 5.92 -17.76
C GLN A 353 8.22 7.24 -18.53
N TRP A 354 9.31 8.01 -18.55
CA TRP A 354 9.39 9.25 -19.32
C TRP A 354 9.24 8.98 -20.83
N ARG A 355 10.09 8.12 -21.38
CA ARG A 355 10.14 7.78 -22.81
C ARG A 355 10.08 6.27 -22.95
N LYS A 356 9.22 5.76 -23.84
CA LYS A 356 9.17 4.30 -24.07
C LYS A 356 10.53 3.78 -24.50
N SER A 357 10.98 2.71 -23.86
CA SER A 357 12.11 1.92 -24.35
C SER A 357 11.86 1.47 -25.80
N ARG A 358 12.90 1.50 -26.63
CA ARG A 358 12.80 1.07 -28.04
C ARG A 358 12.64 -0.45 -28.19
N GLY A 359 13.19 -1.21 -27.25
CA GLY A 359 13.21 -2.67 -27.26
C GLY A 359 12.96 -3.27 -25.87
N SER A 360 13.16 -4.59 -25.77
CA SER A 360 12.92 -5.36 -24.54
C SER A 360 11.44 -5.49 -24.13
N VAL A 361 11.20 -5.94 -22.90
CA VAL A 361 9.90 -6.42 -22.38
C VAL A 361 8.91 -5.28 -22.10
N GLU A 362 9.40 -4.09 -21.76
CA GLU A 362 8.59 -2.91 -21.41
C GLU A 362 8.46 -1.88 -22.55
N LYS A 363 8.88 -2.22 -23.78
CA LYS A 363 8.74 -1.32 -24.95
C LYS A 363 7.31 -0.88 -25.24
N PHE A 364 6.31 -1.63 -24.76
CA PHE A 364 4.89 -1.31 -24.91
C PHE A 364 4.24 -0.85 -23.61
N HIS A 365 5.01 -0.66 -22.53
CA HIS A 365 4.50 0.04 -21.36
C HIS A 365 4.19 1.50 -21.73
N GLY A 366 3.16 2.09 -21.12
CA GLY A 366 2.85 3.50 -21.30
C GLY A 366 4.02 4.40 -20.88
N ALA A 367 4.15 5.54 -21.54
CA ALA A 367 5.12 6.58 -21.20
C ALA A 367 4.59 7.95 -21.61
N VAL A 368 5.22 9.02 -21.14
CA VAL A 368 4.89 10.40 -21.55
C VAL A 368 5.23 10.60 -23.03
N VAL A 369 6.43 10.17 -23.43
CA VAL A 369 6.92 10.21 -24.81
C VAL A 369 6.80 8.83 -25.44
N ASP A 370 5.91 8.71 -26.43
CA ASP A 370 5.73 7.51 -27.23
C ASP A 370 6.88 7.33 -28.25
N HIS A 371 6.91 6.18 -28.95
CA HIS A 371 7.88 5.92 -30.01
C HIS A 371 7.84 6.94 -31.16
N VAL A 372 6.74 7.69 -31.30
CA VAL A 372 6.63 8.82 -32.24
C VAL A 372 7.59 9.98 -31.92
N GLY A 373 8.11 10.04 -30.69
CA GLY A 373 9.19 10.96 -30.30
C GLY A 373 8.75 12.37 -29.90
N HIS A 374 7.44 12.65 -29.81
CA HIS A 374 6.89 13.92 -29.35
C HIS A 374 5.68 13.72 -28.42
N ILE A 375 5.30 14.77 -27.68
CA ILE A 375 4.15 14.76 -26.75
C ILE A 375 2.84 15.26 -27.35
N ASP A 376 2.79 15.66 -28.63
CA ASP A 376 1.52 15.94 -29.34
C ASP A 376 0.70 14.66 -29.63
N THR A 377 0.46 13.90 -28.59
CA THR A 377 -0.38 12.70 -28.53
C THR A 377 -1.48 12.94 -27.52
N ARG A 378 -2.53 12.11 -27.53
CA ARG A 378 -3.59 12.20 -26.50
C ARG A 378 -3.00 12.07 -25.09
N VAL A 379 -2.05 11.15 -24.91
CA VAL A 379 -1.40 10.89 -23.61
C VAL A 379 -0.53 12.08 -23.20
N GLY A 380 0.33 12.57 -24.09
CA GLY A 380 1.22 13.69 -23.78
C GLY A 380 0.46 14.99 -23.46
N ARG A 381 -0.64 15.27 -24.16
CA ARG A 381 -1.51 16.42 -23.86
C ARG A 381 -2.21 16.30 -22.50
N GLU A 382 -2.65 15.11 -22.12
CA GLU A 382 -3.29 14.90 -20.80
C GLU A 382 -2.27 14.95 -19.65
N VAL A 383 -1.03 14.51 -19.89
CA VAL A 383 0.09 14.71 -18.94
C VAL A 383 0.44 16.18 -18.79
N GLN A 384 0.46 16.94 -19.89
CA GLN A 384 0.68 18.40 -19.87
C GLN A 384 -0.43 19.12 -19.09
N GLU A 385 -1.69 18.79 -19.35
CA GLU A 385 -2.84 19.35 -18.61
C GLU A 385 -2.73 19.07 -17.11
N LEU A 386 -2.34 17.85 -16.74
CA LEU A 386 -2.09 17.53 -15.33
C LEU A 386 -0.95 18.36 -14.72
N GLY A 387 0.15 18.55 -15.45
CA GLY A 387 1.26 19.41 -14.98
C GLY A 387 0.81 20.83 -14.68
N ASP A 388 -0.03 21.42 -15.55
CA ASP A 388 -0.64 22.73 -15.33
C ASP A 388 -1.57 22.77 -14.10
N ILE A 389 -2.30 21.69 -13.85
CA ILE A 389 -3.12 21.53 -12.64
C ILE A 389 -2.23 21.46 -11.39
N LEU A 390 -1.22 20.58 -11.36
CA LEU A 390 -0.34 20.37 -10.21
C LEU A 390 0.41 21.64 -9.80
N ASN A 391 0.84 22.45 -10.77
CA ASN A 391 1.45 23.77 -10.51
C ASN A 391 0.54 24.72 -9.71
N LYS A 392 -0.77 24.71 -9.99
CA LYS A 392 -1.76 25.52 -9.25
C LYS A 392 -2.07 24.95 -7.86
N LEU A 393 -1.75 23.68 -7.63
CA LEU A 393 -1.95 22.98 -6.36
C LEU A 393 -0.74 23.04 -5.42
N ALA A 394 0.25 23.91 -5.67
CA ALA A 394 1.40 24.10 -4.78
C ALA A 394 1.04 24.26 -3.27
N PRO A 395 -0.04 24.97 -2.86
CA PRO A 395 -0.43 25.06 -1.44
C PRO A 395 -0.72 23.71 -0.76
N VAL A 396 -1.11 22.68 -1.53
CA VAL A 396 -1.44 21.33 -1.06
C VAL A 396 -0.18 20.55 -0.63
N ALA A 397 1.01 20.93 -1.10
CA ALA A 397 2.25 20.30 -0.66
C ALA A 397 2.40 20.41 0.87
N GLY A 398 2.68 19.29 1.55
CA GLY A 398 2.79 19.22 3.00
C GLY A 398 1.48 19.24 3.80
N SER A 399 0.31 19.46 3.18
CA SER A 399 -0.98 19.40 3.89
C SER A 399 -1.30 17.99 4.38
N ARG A 400 -2.09 17.88 5.45
CA ARG A 400 -2.40 16.66 6.19
C ARG A 400 -3.77 16.11 5.80
N VAL A 401 -4.01 14.85 6.17
CA VAL A 401 -5.35 14.26 6.26
C VAL A 401 -5.64 14.02 7.73
N ASP A 402 -6.79 14.49 8.23
CA ASP A 402 -7.24 14.24 9.60
C ASP A 402 -8.32 13.15 9.62
N ALA A 403 -7.91 11.90 9.85
CA ALA A 403 -8.80 10.77 9.95
C ALA A 403 -9.21 10.51 11.42
N LYS A 404 -10.51 10.26 11.63
CA LYS A 404 -11.06 9.79 12.93
C LYS A 404 -11.48 8.33 12.89
N VAL A 405 -11.31 7.68 11.74
CA VAL A 405 -11.55 6.26 11.52
C VAL A 405 -10.22 5.59 11.23
N ALA A 406 -9.99 4.42 11.83
CA ALA A 406 -8.89 3.55 11.47
C ALA A 406 -9.42 2.18 11.03
N ILE A 407 -8.82 1.61 9.99
CA ILE A 407 -9.05 0.23 9.57
C ILE A 407 -7.73 -0.54 9.67
N ILE A 408 -7.77 -1.72 10.27
CA ILE A 408 -6.58 -2.57 10.45
C ILE A 408 -6.33 -3.37 9.18
N PHE A 409 -5.13 -3.21 8.62
CA PHE A 409 -4.51 -4.07 7.63
C PHE A 409 -3.16 -4.57 8.19
N ASP A 410 -3.10 -5.86 8.52
CA ASP A 410 -1.95 -6.45 9.21
C ASP A 410 -1.32 -7.58 8.39
N TRP A 411 -0.04 -7.40 8.03
CA TRP A 411 0.68 -8.36 7.17
C TRP A 411 0.85 -9.72 7.82
N GLU A 412 1.18 -9.78 9.11
CA GLU A 412 1.39 -11.06 9.79
C GLU A 412 0.08 -11.81 9.97
N SER A 413 -1.01 -11.10 10.31
CA SER A 413 -2.35 -11.67 10.33
C SER A 413 -2.76 -12.21 8.95
N ARG A 414 -2.52 -11.43 7.88
CA ARG A 414 -2.78 -11.86 6.50
C ARG A 414 -1.97 -13.10 6.13
N TRP A 415 -0.67 -13.13 6.41
CA TRP A 415 0.19 -14.28 6.10
C TRP A 415 -0.24 -15.55 6.80
N ALA A 416 -0.52 -15.47 8.10
CA ALA A 416 -0.96 -16.62 8.88
C ALA A 416 -2.33 -17.12 8.37
N MET A 417 -3.26 -16.20 8.15
CA MET A 417 -4.60 -16.51 7.67
C MET A 417 -4.61 -17.15 6.26
N ASP A 418 -3.85 -16.60 5.32
CA ASP A 418 -3.78 -17.12 3.94
C ASP A 418 -3.04 -18.48 3.87
N ASN A 419 -2.13 -18.74 4.81
CA ASN A 419 -1.35 -19.98 4.89
C ASN A 419 -2.09 -21.10 5.65
N ALA A 420 -3.13 -20.76 6.41
CA ALA A 420 -3.92 -21.72 7.17
C ALA A 420 -4.64 -22.73 6.27
N GLN A 421 -4.83 -23.96 6.76
CA GLN A 421 -5.64 -24.98 6.09
C GLN A 421 -7.08 -24.92 6.61
N GLY A 422 -7.93 -24.18 5.90
CA GLY A 422 -9.28 -23.83 6.31
C GLY A 422 -9.39 -22.36 6.77
N PRO A 423 -10.62 -21.87 7.00
CA PRO A 423 -11.88 -22.59 6.89
C PRO A 423 -12.36 -22.68 5.42
N ARG A 424 -11.76 -21.90 4.51
CA ARG A 424 -12.15 -21.86 3.10
C ARG A 424 -10.93 -21.73 2.18
N ASN A 425 -10.34 -22.87 1.84
CA ASN A 425 -9.17 -22.95 0.95
C ASN A 425 -9.43 -22.39 -0.46
N ALA A 426 -10.70 -22.28 -0.88
CA ALA A 426 -11.08 -21.68 -2.16
C ALA A 426 -10.87 -20.14 -2.20
N GLY A 427 -10.54 -19.52 -1.07
CA GLY A 427 -10.17 -18.11 -0.97
C GLY A 427 -10.92 -17.39 0.15
N LEU A 428 -10.16 -16.61 0.92
CA LEU A 428 -10.66 -15.74 2.00
C LEU A 428 -10.82 -14.28 1.53
N PHE A 429 -10.02 -13.85 0.55
CA PHE A 429 -10.05 -12.52 -0.05
C PHE A 429 -9.90 -11.39 0.98
N TYR A 430 -8.82 -11.40 1.76
CA TYR A 430 -8.55 -10.45 2.85
C TYR A 430 -8.65 -8.99 2.42
N GLU A 431 -7.86 -8.60 1.42
CA GLU A 431 -7.73 -7.23 0.93
C GLU A 431 -9.07 -6.72 0.39
N LYS A 432 -9.80 -7.58 -0.32
CA LYS A 432 -11.15 -7.28 -0.80
C LYS A 432 -12.11 -7.05 0.37
N THR A 433 -12.06 -7.89 1.40
CA THR A 433 -12.92 -7.76 2.59
C THR A 433 -12.62 -6.47 3.35
N VAL A 434 -11.35 -6.13 3.55
CA VAL A 434 -10.96 -4.86 4.18
C VAL A 434 -11.45 -3.67 3.34
N THR A 435 -11.32 -3.75 2.01
CA THR A 435 -11.82 -2.71 1.09
C THR A 435 -13.34 -2.58 1.12
N GLU A 436 -14.09 -3.68 1.27
CA GLU A 436 -15.55 -3.65 1.41
C GLU A 436 -15.99 -2.85 2.65
N HIS A 437 -15.24 -2.92 3.75
CA HIS A 437 -15.50 -2.11 4.96
C HIS A 437 -15.05 -0.65 4.76
N TYR A 438 -13.95 -0.42 4.05
CA TYR A 438 -13.46 0.93 3.71
C TYR A 438 -14.41 1.70 2.78
N ARG A 439 -15.06 0.99 1.84
CA ARG A 439 -15.79 1.61 0.72
C ARG A 439 -16.86 2.60 1.15
N THR A 440 -17.62 2.32 2.20
CA THR A 440 -18.70 3.23 2.65
C THR A 440 -18.15 4.58 3.14
N PHE A 441 -17.00 4.59 3.81
CA PHE A 441 -16.35 5.82 4.25
C PHE A 441 -15.87 6.63 3.05
N TRP A 442 -15.26 5.96 2.08
CA TRP A 442 -14.82 6.58 0.82
C TRP A 442 -16.00 7.16 0.02
N GLU A 443 -17.11 6.42 -0.10
CA GLU A 443 -18.34 6.89 -0.78
C GLU A 443 -18.96 8.11 -0.07
N GLN A 444 -18.76 8.28 1.24
CA GLN A 444 -19.29 9.40 2.01
C GLN A 444 -18.28 10.54 2.25
N GLY A 445 -17.04 10.38 1.77
CA GLY A 445 -15.95 11.34 1.96
C GLY A 445 -15.46 11.44 3.39
N VAL A 446 -15.52 10.36 4.17
CA VAL A 446 -14.93 10.29 5.52
C VAL A 446 -13.50 9.78 5.41
N ALA A 447 -12.55 10.52 5.99
CA ALA A 447 -11.14 10.15 5.97
C ALA A 447 -10.86 8.94 6.88
N VAL A 448 -10.03 8.02 6.38
CA VAL A 448 -9.64 6.78 7.06
C VAL A 448 -8.12 6.65 7.07
N ASP A 449 -7.55 6.27 8.21
CA ASP A 449 -6.18 5.77 8.30
C ASP A 449 -6.18 4.24 8.21
N ILE A 450 -5.26 3.66 7.43
CA ILE A 450 -5.07 2.20 7.37
C ILE A 450 -3.85 1.82 8.20
N ILE A 451 -4.10 1.28 9.39
CA ILE A 451 -3.09 0.98 10.41
C ILE A 451 -2.79 -0.53 10.49
N ASN A 452 -1.70 -0.96 11.13
CA ASN A 452 -1.58 -2.35 11.59
C ASN A 452 -2.08 -2.49 13.04
N ALA A 453 -2.03 -3.71 13.57
CA ALA A 453 -2.46 -3.97 14.94
C ALA A 453 -1.49 -3.43 16.02
N ASP A 454 -0.35 -2.83 15.67
CA ASP A 454 0.63 -2.31 16.65
C ASP A 454 0.49 -0.80 16.91
N VAL A 455 -0.25 -0.09 16.07
CA VAL A 455 -0.43 1.37 16.17
C VAL A 455 -1.28 1.75 17.39
N ASP A 456 -1.04 2.95 17.93
CA ASP A 456 -1.86 3.54 18.98
C ASP A 456 -3.27 3.87 18.48
N LEU A 457 -4.28 3.54 19.28
CA LEU A 457 -5.69 3.68 18.90
C LEU A 457 -6.32 4.99 19.44
N SER A 458 -5.62 5.70 20.33
CA SER A 458 -6.21 6.80 21.12
C SER A 458 -6.65 8.02 20.31
N GLY A 459 -6.09 8.21 19.10
CA GLY A 459 -6.43 9.32 18.20
C GLY A 459 -7.72 9.14 17.41
N TYR A 460 -8.31 7.94 17.43
CA TYR A 460 -9.47 7.58 16.62
C TYR A 460 -10.77 7.60 17.43
N GLN A 461 -11.90 7.68 16.74
CA GLN A 461 -13.24 7.49 17.31
C GLN A 461 -13.80 6.10 16.95
N LEU A 462 -13.41 5.58 15.80
CA LEU A 462 -13.82 4.27 15.27
C LEU A 462 -12.60 3.49 14.80
N VAL A 463 -12.45 2.26 15.28
CA VAL A 463 -11.41 1.31 14.84
C VAL A 463 -12.11 0.06 14.31
N ILE A 464 -11.75 -0.36 13.09
CA ILE A 464 -12.36 -1.49 12.39
C ILE A 464 -11.26 -2.51 12.09
N ALA A 465 -11.50 -3.78 12.43
CA ALA A 465 -10.53 -4.87 12.29
C ALA A 465 -11.17 -6.06 11.56
N PRO A 466 -11.34 -5.99 10.22
CA PRO A 466 -11.92 -7.07 9.44
C PRO A 466 -10.98 -8.27 9.40
N MET A 467 -11.47 -9.46 9.76
CA MET A 467 -10.73 -10.72 9.81
C MET A 467 -9.34 -10.57 10.46
N LEU A 468 -9.28 -9.95 11.65
CA LEU A 468 -8.03 -9.84 12.41
C LEU A 468 -7.72 -11.18 13.07
N TYR A 469 -7.37 -12.14 12.22
CA TYR A 469 -7.10 -13.53 12.52
C TYR A 469 -6.07 -13.70 13.64
N MET A 470 -4.96 -12.97 13.55
CA MET A 470 -3.89 -12.97 14.54
C MET A 470 -4.07 -11.81 15.52
N VAL A 471 -4.20 -12.14 16.81
CA VAL A 471 -4.18 -11.14 17.89
C VAL A 471 -2.92 -11.34 18.69
N ARG A 472 -1.98 -10.39 18.51
CA ARG A 472 -0.72 -10.34 19.23
C ARG A 472 -0.90 -9.77 20.64
N ASP A 473 0.00 -10.15 21.54
CA ASP A 473 0.11 -9.66 22.90
C ASP A 473 0.05 -8.12 22.94
N GLY A 474 -0.77 -7.59 23.85
CA GLY A 474 -0.98 -6.16 24.02
C GLY A 474 -2.05 -5.56 23.12
N PHE A 475 -2.46 -6.20 22.01
CA PHE A 475 -3.50 -5.63 21.14
C PHE A 475 -4.87 -5.60 21.82
N ALA A 476 -5.29 -6.70 22.44
CA ALA A 476 -6.57 -6.76 23.12
C ALA A 476 -6.66 -5.75 24.27
N GLU A 477 -5.56 -5.53 25.01
CA GLU A 477 -5.47 -4.52 26.06
C GLU A 477 -5.61 -3.09 25.50
N ARG A 478 -5.01 -2.81 24.33
CA ARG A 478 -5.19 -1.52 23.65
C ARG A 478 -6.64 -1.30 23.21
N VAL A 479 -7.28 -2.33 22.64
CA VAL A 479 -8.69 -2.26 22.25
C VAL A 479 -9.60 -2.09 23.48
N ASP A 480 -9.36 -2.84 24.56
CA ASP A 480 -10.11 -2.73 25.81
C ASP A 480 -10.04 -1.30 26.37
N ALA A 481 -8.83 -0.72 26.41
CA ALA A 481 -8.62 0.65 26.87
C ALA A 481 -9.32 1.67 25.96
N PHE A 482 -9.21 1.51 24.64
CA PHE A 482 -9.84 2.37 23.64
C PHE A 482 -11.37 2.37 23.78
N VAL A 483 -12.00 1.18 23.83
CA VAL A 483 -13.46 1.07 23.94
C VAL A 483 -13.94 1.59 25.30
N LYS A 484 -13.26 1.27 26.40
CA LYS A 484 -13.63 1.80 27.74
C LYS A 484 -13.64 3.33 27.80
N GLN A 485 -12.80 3.99 27.02
CA GLN A 485 -12.72 5.46 26.96
C GLN A 485 -13.79 6.10 26.07
N GLY A 486 -14.58 5.32 25.32
CA GLY A 486 -15.64 5.82 24.45
C GLY A 486 -15.45 5.47 22.98
N GLY A 487 -14.35 4.82 22.61
CA GLY A 487 -14.12 4.37 21.25
C GLY A 487 -15.15 3.34 20.78
N ARG A 488 -15.40 3.32 19.48
CA ARG A 488 -16.17 2.25 18.82
C ARG A 488 -15.22 1.28 18.15
N PHE A 489 -15.34 0.00 18.48
CA PHE A 489 -14.56 -1.05 17.82
C PHE A 489 -15.48 -1.94 16.99
N VAL A 490 -15.08 -2.28 15.77
CA VAL A 490 -15.80 -3.22 14.90
C VAL A 490 -14.84 -4.32 14.50
N THR A 491 -15.23 -5.58 14.67
CA THR A 491 -14.50 -6.71 14.08
C THR A 491 -15.49 -7.70 13.48
N THR A 492 -14.97 -8.73 12.82
CA THR A 492 -15.77 -9.65 12.03
C THR A 492 -15.48 -11.09 12.44
N TYR A 493 -16.23 -12.01 11.83
CA TYR A 493 -15.86 -13.40 11.71
C TYR A 493 -14.37 -13.58 11.44
N TRP A 494 -13.83 -14.70 11.92
CA TRP A 494 -12.45 -15.12 11.76
C TRP A 494 -11.42 -14.15 12.37
N SER A 495 -11.78 -13.50 13.48
CA SER A 495 -10.89 -12.59 14.24
C SER A 495 -10.57 -13.15 15.63
N GLY A 496 -9.35 -12.92 16.12
CA GLY A 496 -8.91 -13.39 17.44
C GLY A 496 -8.79 -14.91 17.53
N ILE A 497 -8.25 -15.54 16.47
CA ILE A 497 -8.15 -16.99 16.35
C ILE A 497 -6.80 -17.47 16.90
N VAL A 498 -5.70 -16.80 16.52
CA VAL A 498 -4.34 -17.26 16.83
C VAL A 498 -3.46 -16.17 17.44
N ASN A 499 -2.39 -16.60 18.11
CA ASN A 499 -1.30 -15.75 18.57
C ASN A 499 -0.21 -15.55 17.48
N GLU A 500 0.91 -14.93 17.85
CA GLU A 500 2.05 -14.56 16.99
C GLU A 500 2.65 -15.74 16.22
N THR A 501 2.51 -16.97 16.69
CA THR A 501 3.13 -18.16 16.08
C THR A 501 2.10 -19.09 15.48
N ASP A 502 0.90 -18.57 15.21
CA ASP A 502 -0.23 -19.30 14.61
C ASP A 502 -0.81 -20.40 15.53
N LEU A 503 -0.63 -20.29 16.84
CA LEU A 503 -1.27 -21.19 17.80
C LEU A 503 -2.64 -20.65 18.16
N CYS A 504 -3.67 -21.49 18.02
CA CYS A 504 -5.04 -21.13 18.39
C CYS A 504 -5.16 -20.80 19.86
N HIS A 505 -5.88 -19.72 20.17
CA HIS A 505 -6.26 -19.42 21.54
C HIS A 505 -7.21 -20.49 22.09
N GLN A 506 -6.99 -20.92 23.34
CA GLN A 506 -7.72 -22.03 23.96
C GLN A 506 -8.87 -21.59 24.88
N ASN A 507 -9.18 -20.29 24.91
CA ASN A 507 -10.24 -19.70 25.72
C ASN A 507 -11.55 -19.45 24.94
N GLY A 508 -11.70 -20.00 23.74
CA GLY A 508 -12.84 -19.82 22.83
C GLY A 508 -12.77 -18.52 22.03
N PHE A 509 -13.15 -18.57 20.74
CA PHE A 509 -13.06 -17.42 19.84
C PHE A 509 -14.12 -16.35 20.17
N PRO A 510 -13.83 -15.04 20.03
CA PRO A 510 -12.66 -14.41 19.42
C PRO A 510 -11.48 -14.18 20.39
N GLY A 511 -11.21 -15.15 21.26
CA GLY A 511 -9.95 -15.28 21.96
C GLY A 511 -9.71 -14.13 22.94
N PRO A 512 -8.59 -13.39 22.82
CA PRO A 512 -8.33 -12.20 23.64
C PRO A 512 -9.40 -11.09 23.50
N LEU A 513 -10.15 -11.04 22.39
CA LEU A 513 -11.19 -10.04 22.16
C LEU A 513 -12.54 -10.43 22.76
N ARG A 514 -12.73 -11.70 23.17
CA ARG A 514 -14.00 -12.23 23.69
C ARG A 514 -14.61 -11.40 24.82
N PRO A 515 -13.86 -10.95 25.85
CA PRO A 515 -14.43 -10.12 26.91
C PRO A 515 -14.94 -8.76 26.44
N ILE A 516 -14.33 -8.19 25.39
CA ILE A 516 -14.69 -6.90 24.83
C ILE A 516 -15.91 -7.06 23.91
N MET A 517 -15.94 -8.12 23.10
CA MET A 517 -17.02 -8.36 22.14
C MET A 517 -18.30 -8.89 22.81
N GLY A 518 -18.20 -9.48 24.00
CA GLY A 518 -19.36 -10.01 24.72
C GLY A 518 -20.06 -11.15 23.98
N ILE A 519 -19.32 -11.93 23.19
CA ILE A 519 -19.81 -13.07 22.41
C ILE A 519 -18.79 -14.22 22.44
N TRP A 520 -19.27 -15.43 22.18
CA TRP A 520 -18.42 -16.60 21.89
C TRP A 520 -18.75 -17.13 20.49
N ALA A 521 -17.78 -17.13 19.59
CA ALA A 521 -17.85 -17.80 18.29
C ALA A 521 -17.51 -19.28 18.46
N GLU A 522 -18.52 -20.15 18.34
CA GLU A 522 -18.41 -21.59 18.56
C GLU A 522 -17.75 -22.29 17.38
N GLU A 523 -18.24 -22.01 16.18
CA GLU A 523 -17.81 -22.64 14.94
C GLU A 523 -18.03 -21.70 13.74
N ILE A 524 -17.29 -21.94 12.65
CA ILE A 524 -17.43 -21.22 11.38
C ILE A 524 -17.84 -22.18 10.28
N ASP A 525 -18.83 -21.78 9.49
CA ASP A 525 -19.34 -22.48 8.33
C ASP A 525 -18.78 -21.85 7.05
N GLY A 526 -18.26 -22.70 6.15
CA GLY A 526 -17.61 -22.31 4.90
C GLY A 526 -18.49 -22.63 3.71
N LEU A 527 -19.01 -21.59 3.06
CA LEU A 527 -19.96 -21.72 1.95
C LEU A 527 -19.25 -21.92 0.60
N TYR A 528 -19.82 -22.78 -0.23
CA TYR A 528 -19.46 -22.89 -1.65
C TYR A 528 -19.86 -21.62 -2.42
N ASP A 529 -19.26 -21.37 -3.58
CA ASP A 529 -19.53 -20.16 -4.38
C ASP A 529 -20.99 -20.02 -4.84
N HIS A 530 -21.74 -21.12 -4.90
CA HIS A 530 -23.15 -21.14 -5.30
C HIS A 530 -24.12 -21.07 -4.12
N GLU A 531 -23.60 -21.13 -2.89
CA GLU A 531 -24.38 -21.04 -1.66
C GLU A 531 -24.40 -19.60 -1.15
N SER A 532 -25.51 -19.22 -0.54
CA SER A 532 -25.66 -17.94 0.14
C SER A 532 -26.66 -18.10 1.27
N ASN A 533 -26.50 -17.28 2.30
CA ASN A 533 -27.50 -17.06 3.34
C ASN A 533 -27.97 -15.58 3.25
N SER A 534 -28.82 -15.15 4.16
CA SER A 534 -29.13 -13.74 4.36
C SER A 534 -29.25 -13.41 5.84
N ILE A 535 -29.09 -12.13 6.16
CA ILE A 535 -29.32 -11.60 7.50
C ILE A 535 -30.34 -10.48 7.46
N SER A 536 -31.22 -10.45 8.45
CA SER A 536 -32.23 -9.39 8.63
C SER A 536 -32.08 -8.71 9.99
N GLY A 537 -32.27 -7.40 10.01
CA GLY A 537 -32.19 -6.60 11.23
C GLY A 537 -33.37 -6.89 12.16
N LEU A 538 -33.11 -6.89 13.48
CA LEU A 538 -34.15 -7.03 14.49
C LEU A 538 -34.91 -5.72 14.68
N ASP A 539 -36.20 -5.79 14.98
CA ASP A 539 -37.02 -4.59 15.24
C ASP A 539 -36.40 -3.72 16.34
N GLY A 540 -36.23 -2.43 16.05
CA GLY A 540 -35.69 -1.45 17.00
C GLY A 540 -34.18 -1.54 17.25
N ASN A 541 -33.43 -2.29 16.41
CA ASN A 541 -31.97 -2.33 16.52
C ASN A 541 -31.34 -0.93 16.34
N GLU A 542 -30.29 -0.64 17.14
CA GLU A 542 -29.63 0.68 17.16
C GLU A 542 -28.91 1.04 15.85
N GLN A 543 -28.56 0.05 15.02
CA GLN A 543 -27.86 0.25 13.74
C GLN A 543 -28.82 0.49 12.56
N ARG A 544 -30.13 0.45 12.81
CA ARG A 544 -31.20 0.62 11.81
C ARG A 544 -31.09 -0.35 10.63
N LEU A 545 -30.52 -1.53 10.87
CA LEU A 545 -30.46 -2.60 9.88
C LEU A 545 -31.88 -3.08 9.56
N VAL A 546 -32.16 -3.35 8.29
CA VAL A 546 -33.45 -3.90 7.84
C VAL A 546 -33.22 -5.25 7.15
N GLY A 547 -32.50 -5.24 6.02
CA GLY A 547 -32.27 -6.44 5.22
C GLY A 547 -33.48 -6.86 4.37
N PRO A 548 -33.48 -8.09 3.84
CA PRO A 548 -32.41 -9.08 3.95
C PRO A 548 -31.15 -8.61 3.21
N TYR A 549 -29.99 -8.77 3.84
CA TYR A 549 -28.68 -8.55 3.20
C TYR A 549 -28.08 -9.90 2.82
N GLN A 550 -27.45 -9.99 1.64
CA GLN A 550 -26.88 -11.25 1.17
C GLN A 550 -25.60 -11.60 1.95
N VAL A 551 -25.49 -12.87 2.34
CA VAL A 551 -24.30 -13.47 2.96
C VAL A 551 -23.65 -14.45 2.01
N THR A 552 -22.32 -14.41 1.93
CA THR A 552 -21.52 -15.34 1.09
C THR A 552 -20.28 -15.82 1.83
N HIS A 553 -19.65 -16.90 1.35
CA HIS A 553 -18.37 -17.43 1.80
C HIS A 553 -18.26 -17.94 3.26
N LEU A 554 -18.56 -17.15 4.28
CA LEU A 554 -18.32 -17.48 5.69
C LEU A 554 -19.45 -17.00 6.61
N CYS A 555 -19.90 -17.88 7.49
CA CYS A 555 -20.90 -17.64 8.54
C CYS A 555 -20.40 -18.20 9.88
N GLU A 556 -20.37 -17.40 10.94
CA GLU A 556 -20.06 -17.88 12.29
C GLU A 556 -21.32 -18.10 13.12
N LEU A 557 -21.29 -19.18 13.90
CA LEU A 557 -22.32 -19.48 14.86
C LEU A 557 -21.87 -18.94 16.22
N ILE A 558 -22.47 -17.82 16.63
CA ILE A 558 -22.09 -17.10 17.84
C ILE A 558 -23.12 -17.25 18.97
N HIS A 559 -22.63 -17.18 20.21
CA HIS A 559 -23.41 -17.10 21.45
C HIS A 559 -23.24 -15.72 22.07
N LEU A 560 -24.32 -15.18 22.64
CA LEU A 560 -24.29 -13.90 23.35
C LEU A 560 -23.77 -14.11 24.79
N GLU A 561 -22.78 -13.32 25.18
CA GLU A 561 -22.18 -13.29 26.52
C GLU A 561 -22.15 -11.85 27.06
N GLY A 562 -23.29 -11.16 26.98
CA GLY A 562 -23.45 -9.75 27.38
C GLY A 562 -23.75 -8.82 26.21
N ALA A 563 -23.33 -9.19 25.00
CA ALA A 563 -23.72 -8.49 23.79
C ALA A 563 -25.22 -8.64 23.48
N ARG A 564 -25.73 -7.72 22.68
CA ARG A 564 -27.10 -7.73 22.14
C ARG A 564 -27.05 -8.00 20.64
N ALA A 565 -27.99 -8.80 20.15
CA ALA A 565 -28.16 -9.01 18.71
C ALA A 565 -28.77 -7.77 18.03
N LEU A 566 -28.25 -7.43 16.86
CA LEU A 566 -28.76 -6.38 15.97
C LEU A 566 -29.42 -6.97 14.72
N ALA A 567 -28.93 -8.13 14.26
CA ALA A 567 -29.46 -8.87 13.13
C ALA A 567 -29.30 -10.38 13.37
N THR A 568 -30.11 -11.18 12.67
CA THR A 568 -30.09 -12.66 12.74
C THR A 568 -30.01 -13.28 11.35
N TYR A 569 -29.51 -14.51 11.25
CA TYR A 569 -29.56 -15.30 10.02
C TYR A 569 -31.01 -15.68 9.66
N ASP A 570 -31.34 -15.66 8.37
CA ASP A 570 -32.70 -15.98 7.89
C ASP A 570 -32.87 -17.45 7.51
N SER A 571 -31.79 -18.17 7.20
CA SER A 571 -31.83 -19.54 6.66
C SER A 571 -30.72 -20.44 7.21
N ASP A 572 -30.72 -21.69 6.75
CA ASP A 572 -29.88 -22.80 7.23
C ASP A 572 -30.18 -23.28 8.66
N PHE A 573 -29.45 -24.27 9.16
CA PHE A 573 -29.64 -24.87 10.48
C PHE A 573 -29.39 -23.89 11.65
N TYR A 574 -28.82 -22.72 11.36
CA TYR A 574 -28.57 -21.62 12.29
C TYR A 574 -29.50 -20.41 12.06
N ALA A 575 -30.60 -20.57 11.31
CA ALA A 575 -31.63 -19.54 11.19
C ALA A 575 -32.12 -19.05 12.57
N GLY A 576 -32.27 -17.73 12.72
CA GLY A 576 -32.64 -17.05 13.96
C GLY A 576 -31.49 -16.86 14.96
N ARG A 577 -30.28 -17.40 14.72
CA ARG A 577 -29.10 -17.10 15.54
C ARG A 577 -28.58 -15.68 15.25
N PRO A 578 -27.95 -15.01 16.23
CA PRO A 578 -27.34 -13.69 16.03
C PRO A 578 -26.28 -13.70 14.92
N ALA A 579 -26.33 -12.71 14.04
CA ALA A 579 -25.36 -12.53 12.95
C ALA A 579 -24.61 -11.19 13.02
N VAL A 580 -25.20 -10.20 13.69
CA VAL A 580 -24.55 -8.92 14.00
C VAL A 580 -24.86 -8.59 15.44
N THR A 581 -23.87 -8.16 16.22
CA THR A 581 -24.04 -7.86 17.64
C THR A 581 -23.34 -6.58 18.04
N VAL A 582 -23.76 -6.04 19.19
CA VAL A 582 -23.10 -4.92 19.87
C VAL A 582 -22.99 -5.21 21.36
N ASN A 583 -21.85 -4.89 21.96
CA ASN A 583 -21.60 -4.95 23.39
C ASN A 583 -21.23 -3.55 23.91
N ASP A 584 -21.90 -3.10 24.97
CA ASP A 584 -21.51 -1.88 25.67
C ASP A 584 -20.34 -2.22 26.60
N HIS A 585 -19.21 -1.53 26.44
CA HIS A 585 -17.99 -1.83 27.20
C HIS A 585 -17.34 -0.54 27.70
N GLY A 586 -17.48 -0.28 29.00
CA GLY A 586 -17.15 1.03 29.58
C GLY A 586 -18.04 2.12 28.99
N LYS A 587 -17.44 3.15 28.35
CA LYS A 587 -18.18 4.24 27.70
C LYS A 587 -18.40 4.03 26.20
N GLY A 588 -17.76 3.04 25.61
CA GLY A 588 -17.79 2.76 24.17
C GLY A 588 -18.64 1.54 23.82
N GLN A 589 -18.56 1.13 22.55
CA GLN A 589 -19.24 -0.06 22.05
C GLN A 589 -18.32 -0.90 21.18
N ALA A 590 -18.51 -2.21 21.23
CA ALA A 590 -17.84 -3.19 20.41
C ALA A 590 -18.86 -3.94 19.54
N TYR A 591 -18.67 -3.92 18.22
CA TYR A 591 -19.54 -4.56 17.25
C TYR A 591 -18.86 -5.80 16.65
N TYR A 592 -19.64 -6.86 16.50
CA TYR A 592 -19.19 -8.10 15.86
C TYR A 592 -20.09 -8.46 14.68
N ILE A 593 -19.50 -8.67 13.51
CA ILE A 593 -20.20 -9.06 12.27
C ILE A 593 -19.83 -10.52 11.95
N ALA A 594 -20.73 -11.47 12.20
CA ALA A 594 -20.47 -12.90 12.15
C ALA A 594 -20.45 -13.50 10.73
N SER A 595 -20.71 -12.72 9.68
CA SER A 595 -20.72 -13.20 8.30
C SER A 595 -20.16 -12.19 7.31
N ARG A 596 -19.74 -12.67 6.13
CA ARG A 596 -19.40 -11.79 5.02
C ARG A 596 -20.67 -11.35 4.29
N ASN A 597 -21.03 -10.08 4.47
CA ASN A 597 -22.24 -9.50 3.89
C ASN A 597 -21.94 -8.69 2.62
N ASP A 598 -22.97 -8.44 1.82
CA ASP A 598 -22.90 -7.59 0.63
C ASP A 598 -22.61 -6.10 0.95
N LEU A 599 -22.44 -5.30 -0.11
CA LEU A 599 -22.16 -3.87 0.01
C LEU A 599 -23.35 -3.06 0.56
N ALA A 600 -24.60 -3.53 0.39
CA ALA A 600 -25.76 -2.84 0.94
C ALA A 600 -25.73 -2.88 2.47
N PHE A 601 -25.34 -4.03 3.05
CA PHE A 601 -25.07 -4.13 4.49
C PHE A 601 -24.00 -3.15 4.96
N GLN A 602 -22.85 -3.12 4.28
CA GLN A 602 -21.73 -2.24 4.67
C GLN A 602 -22.16 -0.77 4.66
N ARG A 603 -22.92 -0.37 3.62
CA ARG A 603 -23.47 0.98 3.49
C ARG A 603 -24.40 1.33 4.64
N ASP A 604 -25.39 0.50 4.94
CA ASP A 604 -26.35 0.78 6.01
C ASP A 604 -25.66 0.81 7.39
N PHE A 605 -24.84 -0.21 7.67
CA PHE A 605 -24.14 -0.35 8.94
C PHE A 605 -23.22 0.85 9.23
N PHE A 606 -22.33 1.19 8.28
CA PHE A 606 -21.35 2.26 8.49
C PHE A 606 -21.96 3.65 8.33
N THR A 607 -23.01 3.85 7.54
CA THR A 607 -23.72 5.15 7.51
C THR A 607 -24.28 5.51 8.88
N THR A 608 -24.87 4.55 9.59
CA THR A 608 -25.38 4.78 10.94
C THR A 608 -24.25 5.14 11.91
N LEU A 609 -23.09 4.47 11.83
CA LEU A 609 -21.93 4.81 12.66
C LEU A 609 -21.34 6.19 12.32
N ILE A 610 -21.23 6.53 11.03
CA ILE A 610 -20.80 7.86 10.56
C ILE A 610 -21.68 8.95 11.15
N GLN A 611 -23.01 8.78 11.12
CA GLN A 611 -23.96 9.73 11.68
C GLN A 611 -23.92 9.80 13.21
N THR A 612 -23.86 8.64 13.88
CA THR A 612 -23.91 8.56 15.35
C THR A 612 -22.65 9.14 16.00
N LEU A 613 -21.51 9.00 15.34
CA LEU A 613 -20.23 9.54 15.80
C LEU A 613 -19.93 10.93 15.26
N ASP A 614 -20.82 11.51 14.44
CA ASP A 614 -20.60 12.79 13.75
C ASP A 614 -19.24 12.83 13.04
N LEU A 615 -18.92 11.75 12.30
CA LEU A 615 -17.62 11.62 11.66
C LEU A 615 -17.44 12.70 10.59
N PRO A 616 -16.31 13.41 10.58
CA PRO A 616 -16.11 14.54 9.67
C PRO A 616 -16.06 14.05 8.22
N ARG A 617 -16.91 14.68 7.40
CA ARG A 617 -16.96 14.47 5.95
C ARG A 617 -16.18 15.57 5.25
N ALA A 618 -15.47 15.22 4.18
CA ALA A 618 -14.74 16.16 3.33
C ALA A 618 -15.66 17.23 2.73
N LEU A 619 -16.88 16.84 2.37
CA LEU A 619 -17.93 17.74 1.92
C LEU A 619 -19.26 17.35 2.61
N PRO A 620 -19.87 18.23 3.42
CA PRO A 620 -21.11 17.92 4.14
C PRO A 620 -22.34 18.07 3.24
N THR A 621 -22.43 17.19 2.24
CA THR A 621 -23.53 17.10 1.27
C THR A 621 -23.72 15.65 0.85
N ASP A 622 -24.87 15.32 0.26
CA ASP A 622 -25.07 13.98 -0.29
C ASP A 622 -24.24 13.80 -1.56
N LEU A 623 -23.46 12.72 -1.60
CA LEU A 623 -22.59 12.39 -2.72
C LEU A 623 -23.30 11.38 -3.62
N PRO A 624 -23.60 11.72 -4.89
CA PRO A 624 -24.18 10.76 -5.83
C PRO A 624 -23.28 9.54 -6.05
N TYR A 625 -23.86 8.45 -6.58
CA TYR A 625 -23.08 7.26 -6.92
C TYR A 625 -21.87 7.60 -7.80
N GLY A 626 -20.71 7.11 -7.37
CA GLY A 626 -19.42 7.33 -8.05
C GLY A 626 -18.83 8.74 -7.91
N ILE A 627 -19.51 9.65 -7.21
CA ILE A 627 -18.92 10.93 -6.79
C ILE A 627 -18.37 10.76 -5.38
N VAL A 628 -17.10 11.11 -5.19
CA VAL A 628 -16.44 11.09 -3.87
C VAL A 628 -15.73 12.40 -3.61
N ALA A 629 -15.55 12.73 -2.33
CA ALA A 629 -14.83 13.92 -1.90
C ALA A 629 -13.77 13.54 -0.87
N HIS A 630 -12.58 14.11 -1.00
CA HIS A 630 -11.46 13.89 -0.08
C HIS A 630 -10.88 15.22 0.38
N ARG A 631 -10.54 15.34 1.66
CA ARG A 631 -10.04 16.58 2.26
C ARG A 631 -8.57 16.44 2.65
N ARG A 632 -7.78 17.44 2.29
CA ARG A 632 -6.51 17.75 2.94
C ARG A 632 -6.55 19.14 3.56
N ASP A 633 -5.80 19.39 4.62
CA ASP A 633 -5.71 20.71 5.26
C ASP A 633 -4.30 21.06 5.73
N ASP A 634 -3.97 22.35 5.73
CA ASP A 634 -2.69 22.84 6.26
C ASP A 634 -2.84 23.64 7.57
N GLY A 635 -4.02 23.58 8.18
CA GLY A 635 -4.41 24.34 9.36
C GLY A 635 -4.96 25.75 9.06
N GLU A 636 -4.79 26.27 7.85
CA GLU A 636 -5.33 27.58 7.44
C GLU A 636 -6.38 27.43 6.34
N SER A 637 -6.18 26.49 5.42
CA SER A 637 -7.09 26.16 4.33
C SER A 637 -7.36 24.66 4.29
N GLU A 638 -8.56 24.30 3.85
CA GLU A 638 -8.88 22.96 3.39
C GLU A 638 -8.89 22.93 1.85
N PHE A 639 -8.51 21.77 1.33
CA PHE A 639 -8.45 21.44 -0.09
C PHE A 639 -9.32 20.19 -0.30
N ILE A 640 -10.42 20.33 -1.04
CA ILE A 640 -11.39 19.27 -1.27
C ILE A 640 -11.30 18.81 -2.72
N PHE A 641 -10.99 17.53 -2.91
CA PHE A 641 -10.91 16.89 -4.21
C PHE A 641 -12.22 16.16 -4.49
N VAL A 642 -13.07 16.75 -5.33
CA VAL A 642 -14.34 16.14 -5.76
C VAL A 642 -14.12 15.38 -7.05
N GLN A 643 -14.39 14.07 -7.04
CA GLN A 643 -13.94 13.12 -8.06
C GLN A 643 -15.11 12.29 -8.57
N ASN A 644 -15.25 12.16 -9.89
CA ASN A 644 -16.28 11.35 -10.54
C ASN A 644 -15.67 10.09 -11.16
N TYR A 645 -15.92 8.93 -10.56
CA TYR A 645 -15.46 7.62 -11.06
C TYR A 645 -16.41 7.00 -12.09
N THR A 646 -17.49 7.69 -12.45
CA THR A 646 -18.41 7.25 -13.52
C THR A 646 -17.97 7.77 -14.88
N ALA A 647 -18.38 7.07 -15.95
CA ALA A 647 -18.12 7.49 -17.32
C ALA A 647 -19.01 8.66 -17.80
N THR A 648 -20.06 9.01 -17.03
CA THR A 648 -21.06 10.00 -17.40
C THR A 648 -20.89 11.28 -16.59
N PRO A 649 -21.31 12.45 -17.13
CA PRO A 649 -21.37 13.66 -16.35
C PRO A 649 -22.31 13.52 -15.14
N GLN A 650 -21.93 14.15 -14.03
CA GLN A 650 -22.68 14.14 -12.77
C GLN A 650 -22.76 15.56 -12.22
N GLN A 651 -23.73 15.80 -11.34
CA GLN A 651 -23.92 17.07 -10.64
C GLN A 651 -23.87 16.89 -9.14
N ILE A 652 -23.30 17.86 -8.43
CA ILE A 652 -23.24 17.88 -6.97
C ILE A 652 -23.52 19.28 -6.45
N ALA A 653 -24.26 19.36 -5.34
CA ALA A 653 -24.55 20.61 -4.65
C ALA A 653 -23.45 20.93 -3.62
N LEU A 654 -22.85 22.11 -3.73
CA LEU A 654 -21.90 22.63 -2.78
C LEU A 654 -22.65 23.24 -1.57
N PRO A 655 -22.31 22.82 -0.33
CA PRO A 655 -22.96 23.32 0.89
C PRO A 655 -22.52 24.72 1.29
N ALA A 656 -21.49 25.24 0.63
CA ALA A 656 -20.91 26.56 0.85
C ALA A 656 -20.30 27.08 -0.45
N THR A 657 -19.73 28.28 -0.36
CA THR A 657 -18.93 28.87 -1.43
C THR A 657 -17.48 28.41 -1.32
N TYR A 658 -16.88 28.00 -2.44
CA TYR A 658 -15.50 27.55 -2.53
C TYR A 658 -14.78 28.26 -3.68
N GLU A 659 -13.46 28.34 -3.60
CA GLU A 659 -12.61 28.72 -4.74
C GLU A 659 -12.22 27.45 -5.51
N GLU A 660 -12.43 27.41 -6.83
CA GLU A 660 -11.88 26.35 -7.68
C GLU A 660 -10.41 26.66 -7.99
N MET A 661 -9.49 25.84 -7.48
CA MET A 661 -8.05 26.12 -7.54
C MET A 661 -7.50 26.13 -8.97
N THR A 662 -8.13 25.41 -9.90
CA THR A 662 -7.65 25.33 -11.29
C THR A 662 -7.99 26.57 -12.12
N THR A 663 -9.08 27.28 -11.78
CA THR A 663 -9.58 28.44 -12.53
C THR A 663 -9.53 29.76 -11.74
N GLY A 664 -9.41 29.69 -10.41
CA GLY A 664 -9.57 30.82 -9.49
C GLY A 664 -11.02 31.31 -9.36
N SER A 665 -11.99 30.62 -9.98
CA SER A 665 -13.39 31.03 -9.95
C SER A 665 -14.05 30.63 -8.64
N THR A 666 -14.93 31.49 -8.13
CA THR A 666 -15.81 31.15 -7.02
C THR A 666 -16.93 30.22 -7.49
N LEU A 667 -17.07 29.05 -6.85
CA LEU A 667 -18.14 28.09 -7.09
C LEU A 667 -19.09 28.02 -5.89
N SER A 668 -20.40 27.90 -6.17
CA SER A 668 -21.46 27.73 -5.18
C SER A 668 -22.69 27.08 -5.80
N GLY A 669 -23.53 26.42 -5.02
CA GLY A 669 -24.73 25.76 -5.53
C GLY A 669 -24.36 24.51 -6.33
N LEU A 670 -25.04 24.27 -7.46
CA LEU A 670 -24.86 23.07 -8.26
C LEU A 670 -23.64 23.21 -9.20
N ILE A 671 -22.75 22.22 -9.20
CA ILE A 671 -21.60 22.16 -10.11
C ILE A 671 -21.61 20.88 -10.93
N ASP A 672 -21.12 20.97 -12.16
CA ASP A 672 -20.96 19.84 -13.08
C ASP A 672 -19.57 19.20 -12.97
N LEU A 673 -19.51 17.87 -12.90
CA LEU A 673 -18.31 17.07 -13.11
C LEU A 673 -18.47 16.27 -14.39
N SER A 674 -17.48 16.32 -15.29
CA SER A 674 -17.42 15.41 -16.44
C SER A 674 -17.27 13.96 -15.98
N GLY A 675 -17.54 13.01 -16.87
CA GLY A 675 -17.12 11.62 -16.66
C GLY A 675 -15.60 11.58 -16.45
N TYR A 676 -15.16 10.81 -15.44
CA TYR A 676 -13.76 10.80 -14.99
C TYR A 676 -13.18 12.19 -14.63
N GLY A 677 -14.03 13.14 -14.27
CA GLY A 677 -13.63 14.50 -13.91
C GLY A 677 -13.20 14.64 -12.45
N CYS A 678 -12.32 15.61 -12.18
CA CYS A 678 -11.94 16.02 -10.83
C CYS A 678 -11.97 17.55 -10.73
N ARG A 679 -12.51 18.07 -9.62
CA ARG A 679 -12.48 19.49 -9.26
C ARG A 679 -11.81 19.67 -7.91
N ILE A 680 -11.02 20.74 -7.76
CA ILE A 680 -10.26 20.99 -6.53
C ILE A 680 -10.72 22.30 -5.92
N LEU A 681 -11.43 22.16 -4.82
CA LEU A 681 -12.04 23.27 -4.10
C LEU A 681 -11.15 23.69 -2.94
N ARG A 682 -11.06 25.00 -2.69
CA ARG A 682 -10.38 25.57 -1.53
C ARG A 682 -11.34 26.39 -0.69
N ARG A 683 -11.20 26.30 0.63
CA ARG A 683 -11.87 27.16 1.62
C ARG A 683 -10.93 27.44 2.78
N SER A 684 -10.94 28.67 3.31
CA SER A 684 -10.22 29.00 4.54
C SER A 684 -10.92 28.39 5.75
N LEU A 685 -10.15 27.79 6.65
CA LEU A 685 -10.61 27.38 7.98
C LEU A 685 -10.68 28.65 8.84
N GLN A 686 -11.86 28.96 9.39
CA GLN A 686 -12.07 30.14 10.25
C GLN A 686 -11.54 29.91 11.67
#